data_AF-D5GDV9-F1
#
_entry.id   AF-D5GDV9-F1
#
_cell.length_a   1.000
_cell.length_b   1.000
_cell.length_c   1.000
_cell.angle_alpha   90.00
_cell.angle_beta   90.00
_cell.angle_gamma   90.00
#
_symmetry.space_group_name_H-M   'P 1'
#
loop_
_entity.id
_entity.type
_entity.pdbx_description
1 polymer ?
#
loop_
_entity_poly.entity_id
_entity_poly.type
_entity_poly.pdbx_seq_one_letter_code
_entity_poly.pdbx_strand_id
1 'polypeptide(L)'
;MTAASIFRRSADESIAHLRSLISPYALSRRSKLPPSLVNWQICDPIMDKLNLLAYKKTTIIDMNPNLGVFSAALHERLQPKQHILLEPEEFYGDRMREFQKTYKNSWYIPLDGYDWNTYNQLFSDNPPPPPWPDNFPKPRIQATTSPDDVNSDLLFVGHMGKSEKSERLIAQFINCCALGTWIQQYGRVRFLLWVPDSIKDRYLPRSIASRARPAASAEAVVDITEVASSNVIRTGRGFQKLPEINPDNVEVEEKRLTSIKPQERKVKIKKKLVIRQKMVEDEIKKLVAELCPGLTPTTRGRPKKLPSKEQKKLEETRARVRELVEAIRNEEPILPASIPCKERVTVLNRCDEIRRRFEHKKGAEEEAEKIPEKENKRKWKLRVPRAPGRPRKLPKQGEPPSIAQIEAIEDKIMNYQGLWIQGMEHPPWYYKNDKAEIRKLALEMATLHPALGVDPKQVLQPEDVYETAMGAGGSPPNGDAAVQEPSATSASETNWSSQQPGKTDSMGGKGDKDTAEVWEEYAERWARRHEVKARAQSRDDEIYAVRNRLLNIHNREYEPLPIKPAEDFFPDIPMSLLEITPKKPHPFFSVPNAHERENNWLIFVWLLRHLFVLRASSILNALRSLAPGAENILEHLPADERIPPSKRVRCLGTIELVNLAMAWKRWPFKDPDTQFQHIEEGVGERNRFY
;
A
#
# COMPACT_ATOMS: atom_id res chain seq x y z
N MET A 1 47.03 -21.94 14.90
CA MET A 1 46.45 -20.71 15.49
C MET A 1 47.01 -19.51 14.73
N THR A 2 46.61 -19.38 13.47
CA THR A 2 47.02 -18.29 12.57
C THR A 2 46.38 -16.98 13.03
N ALA A 3 47.14 -15.89 12.98
CA ALA A 3 46.68 -14.55 13.36
C ALA A 3 45.26 -14.30 12.83
N ALA A 4 44.33 -13.93 13.71
CA ALA A 4 42.94 -13.72 13.34
C ALA A 4 42.89 -12.66 12.23
N SER A 5 42.50 -13.07 11.02
CA SER A 5 42.26 -12.19 9.89
C SER A 5 41.45 -10.98 10.35
N ILE A 6 41.81 -9.77 9.92
CA ILE A 6 41.14 -8.52 10.33
C ILE A 6 39.64 -8.47 9.98
N PHE A 7 39.20 -9.41 9.13
CA PHE A 7 37.80 -9.64 8.74
C PHE A 7 37.04 -10.57 9.70
N ARG A 8 37.74 -11.24 10.63
CA ARG A 8 37.20 -12.14 11.67
C ARG A 8 37.18 -11.52 13.07
N ARG A 9 37.28 -10.19 13.15
CA ARG A 9 37.18 -9.44 14.41
C ARG A 9 35.82 -9.64 15.07
N SER A 10 35.77 -9.45 16.38
CA SER A 10 34.50 -9.38 17.09
C SER A 10 33.64 -8.21 16.57
N ALA A 11 32.32 -8.27 16.78
CA ALA A 11 31.42 -7.21 16.37
C ALA A 11 31.81 -5.85 16.99
N ASP A 12 32.21 -5.83 18.27
CA ASP A 12 32.65 -4.62 18.98
C ASP A 12 33.92 -4.02 18.37
N GLU A 13 34.91 -4.84 18.02
CA GLU A 13 36.13 -4.39 17.34
C GLU A 13 35.85 -3.87 15.93
N SER A 14 34.97 -4.53 15.18
CA SER A 14 34.52 -4.08 13.85
C SER A 14 33.79 -2.73 13.93
N ILE A 15 32.91 -2.55 14.92
CA ILE A 15 32.20 -1.29 15.18
C ILE A 15 33.17 -0.19 15.61
N ALA A 16 34.10 -0.49 16.52
CA ALA A 16 35.11 0.48 16.97
C ALA A 16 35.99 0.95 15.82
N HIS A 17 36.42 0.02 14.96
CA HIS A 17 37.17 0.34 13.76
C HIS A 17 36.35 1.19 12.78
N LEU A 18 35.10 0.81 12.47
CA LEU A 18 34.26 1.60 11.58
C LEU A 18 34.01 3.02 12.13
N ARG A 19 33.82 3.17 13.44
CA ARG A 19 33.74 4.50 14.08
C ARG A 19 35.02 5.31 13.96
N SER A 20 36.19 4.66 13.91
CA SER A 20 37.48 5.34 13.69
C SER A 20 37.66 5.82 12.25
N LEU A 21 37.02 5.16 11.28
CA LEU A 21 37.09 5.53 9.86
C LEU A 21 36.15 6.68 9.49
N ILE A 22 35.03 6.80 10.20
CA ILE A 22 33.97 7.75 9.87
C ILE A 22 34.13 9.04 10.69
N SER A 23 34.13 10.18 10.00
CA SER A 23 34.14 11.51 10.64
C SER A 23 33.02 11.66 11.69
N PRO A 24 33.27 12.33 12.83
CA PRO A 24 32.25 12.62 13.84
C PRO A 24 30.98 13.27 13.27
N TYR A 25 31.11 14.10 12.22
CA TYR A 25 29.98 14.71 11.53
C TYR A 25 29.12 13.68 10.79
N ALA A 26 29.75 12.74 10.08
CA ALA A 26 29.01 11.66 9.41
C ALA A 26 28.40 10.67 10.42
N LEU A 27 29.09 10.41 11.54
CA LEU A 27 28.56 9.65 12.67
C LEU A 27 27.37 10.32 13.36
N SER A 28 27.20 11.64 13.26
CA SER A 28 25.99 12.32 13.75
C SER A 28 24.76 12.03 12.88
N ARG A 29 24.97 11.59 11.62
CA ARG A 29 23.94 11.20 10.66
C ARG A 29 23.90 9.69 10.47
N ARG A 30 23.94 8.91 11.56
CA ARG A 30 23.97 7.43 11.53
C ARG A 30 22.91 6.82 10.62
N SER A 31 21.72 7.40 10.55
CA SER A 31 20.62 6.94 9.70
C SER A 31 20.90 7.00 8.19
N LYS A 32 21.96 7.71 7.77
CA LYS A 32 22.39 7.83 6.37
C LYS A 32 23.56 6.92 6.01
N LEU A 33 24.23 6.30 6.98
CA LEU A 33 25.31 5.36 6.69
C LEU A 33 24.75 4.06 6.12
N PRO A 34 25.42 3.45 5.13
CA PRO A 34 25.03 2.13 4.66
C PRO A 34 25.19 1.13 5.83
N PRO A 35 24.17 0.29 6.10
CA PRO A 35 24.32 -0.80 7.06
C PRO A 35 25.50 -1.66 6.64
N SER A 36 26.33 -2.06 7.59
CA SER A 36 27.51 -2.90 7.34
C SER A 36 27.46 -4.11 8.26
N LEU A 37 27.69 -5.29 7.70
CA LEU A 37 27.83 -6.51 8.49
C LEU A 37 29.10 -6.42 9.33
N VAL A 38 28.97 -6.54 10.66
CA VAL A 38 30.07 -6.42 11.62
C VAL A 38 30.37 -7.73 12.35
N ASN A 39 29.39 -8.63 12.43
CA ASN A 39 29.54 -9.91 13.12
C ASN A 39 29.96 -11.02 12.15
N TRP A 40 31.21 -11.48 12.25
CA TRP A 40 31.70 -12.60 11.46
C TRP A 40 31.02 -13.94 11.80
N GLN A 41 30.59 -14.13 13.05
CA GLN A 41 30.14 -15.45 13.54
C GLN A 41 28.90 -15.97 12.82
N ILE A 42 28.10 -15.08 12.22
CA ILE A 42 26.91 -15.48 11.45
C ILE A 42 27.26 -15.96 10.03
N CYS A 43 28.46 -15.67 9.52
CA CYS A 43 28.84 -15.98 8.15
C CYS A 43 28.88 -17.50 7.90
N ASP A 44 29.52 -18.28 8.76
CA ASP A 44 29.64 -19.73 8.56
C ASP A 44 28.28 -20.44 8.48
N PRO A 45 27.34 -20.22 9.44
CA PRO A 45 25.99 -20.76 9.34
C PRO A 45 25.24 -20.34 8.06
N ILE A 46 25.42 -19.09 7.61
CA ILE A 46 24.82 -18.58 6.37
C ILE A 46 25.38 -19.35 5.17
N MET A 47 26.70 -19.50 5.10
CA MET A 47 27.39 -20.19 4.02
C MET A 47 26.98 -21.66 3.91
N ASP A 48 26.73 -22.32 5.05
CA ASP A 48 26.24 -23.71 5.07
C ASP A 48 24.81 -23.82 4.51
N LYS A 49 23.94 -22.81 4.71
CA LYS A 49 22.58 -22.77 4.13
C LYS A 49 22.54 -22.47 2.63
N LEU A 50 23.43 -21.62 2.13
CA LEU A 50 23.41 -21.16 0.73
C LEU A 50 23.77 -22.26 -0.30
N ASN A 51 24.32 -23.39 0.14
CA ASN A 51 24.72 -24.51 -0.72
C ASN A 51 25.47 -24.08 -2.00
N LEU A 52 26.57 -23.36 -1.83
CA LEU A 52 27.34 -22.77 -2.94
C LEU A 52 28.43 -23.71 -3.49
N LEU A 53 28.28 -25.03 -3.35
CA LEU A 53 29.31 -26.00 -3.77
C LEU A 53 29.63 -25.92 -5.28
N ALA A 54 28.61 -25.64 -6.10
CA ALA A 54 28.77 -25.44 -7.54
C ALA A 54 29.57 -24.18 -7.91
N TYR A 55 29.69 -23.22 -7.00
CA TYR A 55 30.35 -21.92 -7.20
C TYR A 55 31.83 -21.93 -6.78
N LYS A 56 32.44 -23.09 -6.54
CA LYS A 56 33.90 -23.17 -6.32
C LYS A 56 34.64 -22.63 -7.54
N LYS A 57 35.64 -21.76 -7.31
CA LYS A 57 36.41 -21.09 -8.36
C LYS A 57 35.57 -20.22 -9.31
N THR A 58 34.40 -19.74 -8.87
CA THR A 58 33.57 -18.79 -9.63
C THR A 58 34.21 -17.41 -9.74
N THR A 59 33.70 -16.56 -10.64
CA THR A 59 33.91 -15.11 -10.57
C THR A 59 32.85 -14.49 -9.65
N ILE A 60 33.27 -13.68 -8.70
CA ILE A 60 32.38 -12.93 -7.82
C ILE A 60 32.43 -11.45 -8.20
N ILE A 61 31.26 -10.86 -8.46
CA ILE A 61 31.10 -9.40 -8.49
C ILE A 61 30.39 -9.02 -7.19
N ASP A 62 31.08 -8.29 -6.32
CA ASP A 62 30.62 -7.91 -4.99
C ASP A 62 30.41 -6.38 -4.91
N MET A 63 29.16 -5.98 -4.87
CA MET A 63 28.71 -4.59 -4.78
C MET A 63 28.61 -4.13 -3.33
N ASN A 64 29.31 -3.06 -2.98
CA ASN A 64 29.32 -2.45 -1.65
C ASN A 64 29.72 -3.45 -0.54
N PRO A 65 30.91 -4.06 -0.63
CA PRO A 65 31.40 -5.01 0.38
C PRO A 65 31.57 -4.39 1.79
N ASN A 66 31.60 -3.06 1.92
CA ASN A 66 31.74 -2.32 3.18
C ASN A 66 32.98 -2.73 3.99
N LEU A 67 32.81 -3.42 5.13
CA LEU A 67 33.94 -3.94 5.93
C LEU A 67 34.56 -5.22 5.36
N GLY A 68 34.00 -5.79 4.29
CA GLY A 68 34.49 -7.01 3.64
C GLY A 68 34.28 -8.29 4.47
N VAL A 69 33.46 -8.26 5.52
CA VAL A 69 33.22 -9.40 6.42
C VAL A 69 32.55 -10.55 5.67
N PHE A 70 31.46 -10.28 4.95
CA PHE A 70 30.77 -11.31 4.16
C PHE A 70 31.60 -11.72 2.93
N SER A 71 32.24 -10.75 2.28
CA SER A 71 33.14 -10.96 1.14
C SER A 71 34.30 -11.90 1.49
N ALA A 72 34.87 -11.76 2.70
CA ALA A 72 35.94 -12.63 3.18
C ALA A 72 35.44 -14.07 3.37
N ALA A 73 34.26 -14.25 3.96
CA ALA A 73 33.66 -15.58 4.15
C ALA A 73 33.39 -16.27 2.81
N LEU A 74 32.87 -15.53 1.82
CA LEU A 74 32.68 -16.01 0.45
C LEU A 74 34.02 -16.38 -0.20
N HIS A 75 35.02 -15.51 -0.10
CA HIS A 75 36.33 -15.74 -0.71
C HIS A 75 37.00 -16.99 -0.13
N GLU A 76 37.00 -17.12 1.20
CA GLU A 76 37.58 -18.27 1.89
C GLU A 76 36.88 -19.58 1.52
N ARG A 77 35.54 -19.59 1.48
CA ARG A 77 34.76 -20.81 1.20
C ARG A 77 34.79 -21.22 -0.28
N LEU A 78 34.76 -20.25 -1.20
CA LEU A 78 34.61 -20.50 -2.64
C LEU A 78 35.94 -20.52 -3.39
N GLN A 79 36.99 -19.92 -2.84
CA GLN A 79 38.30 -19.77 -3.50
C GLN A 79 38.14 -19.29 -4.96
N PRO A 80 37.51 -18.12 -5.18
CA PRO A 80 37.09 -17.67 -6.49
C PRO A 80 38.29 -17.47 -7.42
N LYS A 81 38.08 -17.69 -8.73
CA LYS A 81 39.10 -17.38 -9.74
C LYS A 81 39.30 -15.87 -9.87
N GLN A 82 38.27 -15.09 -9.53
CA GLN A 82 38.30 -13.64 -9.48
C GLN A 82 37.24 -13.11 -8.51
N HIS A 83 37.58 -12.17 -7.65
CA HIS A 83 36.66 -11.50 -6.73
C HIS A 83 36.77 -9.98 -6.91
N ILE A 84 35.76 -9.37 -7.52
CA ILE A 84 35.72 -7.95 -7.88
C ILE A 84 34.91 -7.21 -6.82
N LEU A 85 35.53 -6.25 -6.15
CA LEU A 85 34.98 -5.49 -5.04
C LEU A 85 34.67 -4.06 -5.51
N LEU A 86 33.40 -3.74 -5.71
CA LEU A 86 32.93 -2.41 -6.11
C LEU A 86 32.56 -1.61 -4.86
N GLU A 87 33.47 -0.76 -4.38
CA GLU A 87 33.27 0.02 -3.15
C GLU A 87 33.59 1.50 -3.39
N PRO A 88 32.58 2.37 -3.58
CA PRO A 88 32.81 3.77 -3.92
C PRO A 88 33.25 4.62 -2.72
N GLU A 89 32.97 4.20 -1.49
CA GLU A 89 33.22 5.03 -0.31
C GLU A 89 34.70 4.97 0.10
N GLU A 90 35.40 6.10 -0.01
CA GLU A 90 36.85 6.19 0.22
C GLU A 90 37.28 5.71 1.60
N PHE A 91 36.44 5.90 2.63
CA PHE A 91 36.76 5.48 4.00
C PHE A 91 36.75 3.94 4.18
N TYR A 92 36.18 3.18 3.25
CA TYR A 92 36.38 1.72 3.17
C TYR A 92 37.58 1.33 2.30
N GLY A 93 38.19 2.27 1.58
CA GLY A 93 39.24 2.01 0.60
C GLY A 93 40.50 1.36 1.18
N ASP A 94 40.96 1.77 2.37
CA ASP A 94 42.09 1.11 3.04
C ASP A 94 41.77 -0.34 3.40
N ARG A 95 40.53 -0.59 3.82
CA ARG A 95 40.04 -1.94 4.14
C ARG A 95 39.96 -2.82 2.90
N MET A 96 39.53 -2.27 1.77
CA MET A 96 39.54 -2.99 0.49
C MET A 96 40.96 -3.27 -0.01
N ARG A 97 41.88 -2.32 0.14
CA ARG A 97 43.31 -2.55 -0.18
C ARG A 97 43.92 -3.65 0.71
N GLU A 98 43.56 -3.70 1.98
CA GLU A 98 43.97 -4.79 2.89
C GLU A 98 43.34 -6.13 2.48
N PHE A 99 42.08 -6.13 2.04
CA PHE A 99 41.43 -7.31 1.49
C PHE A 99 42.22 -7.86 0.29
N GLN A 100 42.61 -6.99 -0.64
CA GLN A 100 43.42 -7.39 -1.80
C GLN A 100 44.79 -7.96 -1.44
N LYS A 101 45.45 -7.39 -0.42
CA LYS A 101 46.72 -7.92 0.09
C LYS A 101 46.55 -9.31 0.73
N THR A 102 45.42 -9.53 1.40
CA THR A 102 45.13 -10.76 2.15
C THR A 102 44.68 -11.89 1.22
N TYR A 103 43.79 -11.58 0.28
CA TYR A 103 43.13 -12.56 -0.58
C TYR A 103 43.57 -12.38 -2.04
N LYS A 104 44.31 -13.37 -2.55
CA LYS A 104 44.74 -13.39 -3.96
C LYS A 104 43.52 -13.41 -4.90
N ASN A 105 43.71 -12.96 -6.13
CA ASN A 105 42.65 -12.87 -7.14
C ASN A 105 41.48 -11.93 -6.75
N SER A 106 41.69 -11.02 -5.80
CA SER A 106 40.71 -10.00 -5.47
C SER A 106 41.12 -8.61 -5.98
N TRP A 107 40.12 -7.85 -6.43
CA TRP A 107 40.30 -6.62 -7.19
C TRP A 107 39.39 -5.54 -6.64
N TYR A 108 39.95 -4.54 -5.97
CA TYR A 108 39.23 -3.37 -5.49
C TYR A 108 39.09 -2.36 -6.62
N ILE A 109 37.86 -1.91 -6.84
CA ILE A 109 37.52 -0.92 -7.85
C ILE A 109 36.63 0.13 -7.15
N PRO A 110 37.09 1.38 -7.01
CA PRO A 110 36.36 2.42 -6.30
C PRO A 110 35.25 3.04 -7.18
N LEU A 111 34.34 2.19 -7.66
CA LEU A 111 33.20 2.58 -8.49
C LEU A 111 31.89 2.21 -7.80
N ASP A 112 30.85 2.99 -8.09
CA ASP A 112 29.53 2.83 -7.50
C ASP A 112 28.75 1.73 -8.23
N GLY A 113 28.39 0.64 -7.53
CA GLY A 113 27.56 -0.42 -8.09
C GLY A 113 26.08 -0.04 -8.27
N TYR A 114 25.63 1.12 -7.78
CA TYR A 114 24.32 1.67 -8.15
C TYR A 114 24.30 2.31 -9.54
N ASP A 115 25.47 2.61 -10.12
CA ASP A 115 25.59 3.17 -11.47
C ASP A 115 25.74 2.03 -12.50
N TRP A 116 24.83 2.01 -13.48
CA TRP A 116 24.88 1.05 -14.59
C TRP A 116 26.13 1.19 -15.45
N ASN A 117 26.67 2.41 -15.54
CA ASN A 117 27.88 2.66 -16.29
C ASN A 117 29.09 1.93 -15.68
N THR A 118 29.11 1.69 -14.36
CA THR A 118 30.14 0.87 -13.70
C THR A 118 30.22 -0.52 -14.32
N TYR A 119 29.07 -1.16 -14.56
CA TYR A 119 29.03 -2.49 -15.18
C TYR A 119 29.37 -2.44 -16.67
N ASN A 120 28.90 -1.41 -17.40
CA ASN A 120 29.26 -1.23 -18.81
C ASN A 120 30.78 -1.10 -18.97
N GLN A 121 31.43 -0.33 -18.10
CA GLN A 121 32.88 -0.20 -18.12
C GLN A 121 33.58 -1.50 -17.69
N LEU A 122 33.06 -2.21 -16.68
CA LEU A 122 33.63 -3.48 -16.19
C LEU A 122 33.71 -4.55 -17.30
N PHE A 123 32.72 -4.57 -18.19
CA PHE A 123 32.66 -5.49 -19.34
C PHE A 123 33.12 -4.85 -20.67
N SER A 124 33.56 -3.59 -20.65
CA SER A 124 33.99 -2.87 -21.86
C SER A 124 35.33 -3.38 -22.38
N ASP A 125 35.46 -3.35 -23.71
CA ASP A 125 36.76 -3.60 -24.33
C ASP A 125 37.76 -2.47 -24.13
N ASN A 126 37.27 -1.23 -24.04
CA ASN A 126 38.06 -0.03 -23.84
C ASN A 126 37.44 0.78 -22.70
N PRO A 127 37.62 0.37 -21.43
CA PRO A 127 37.14 1.16 -20.31
C PRO A 127 37.86 2.52 -20.28
N PRO A 128 37.24 3.57 -19.71
CA PRO A 128 37.91 4.85 -19.52
C PRO A 128 39.15 4.69 -18.64
N PRO A 129 40.08 5.68 -18.62
CA PRO A 129 41.25 5.68 -17.74
C PRO A 129 40.87 5.42 -16.27
N PRO A 130 41.85 5.03 -15.42
CA PRO A 130 41.60 4.48 -14.08
C PRO A 130 40.51 5.20 -13.27
N PRO A 131 39.76 4.43 -12.46
CA PRO A 131 40.39 3.85 -11.27
C PRO A 131 40.59 2.31 -11.32
N TRP A 132 40.66 1.73 -12.51
CA TRP A 132 41.00 0.32 -12.71
C TRP A 132 42.43 0.03 -12.20
N PRO A 133 42.62 -1.03 -11.39
CA PRO A 133 43.95 -1.46 -10.98
C PRO A 133 44.83 -1.81 -12.20
N ASP A 134 46.13 -1.53 -12.09
CA ASP A 134 47.11 -1.98 -13.09
C ASP A 134 47.01 -3.50 -13.29
N ASN A 135 46.96 -3.94 -14.55
CA ASN A 135 46.80 -5.35 -14.94
C ASN A 135 45.48 -6.01 -14.48
N PHE A 136 44.42 -5.25 -14.21
CA PHE A 136 43.11 -5.81 -13.92
C PHE A 136 42.67 -6.81 -15.01
N PRO A 137 42.50 -8.11 -14.69
CA PRO A 137 42.09 -9.09 -15.68
C PRO A 137 40.60 -8.89 -15.96
N LYS A 138 40.25 -8.65 -17.22
CA LYS A 138 38.83 -8.53 -17.60
C LYS A 138 38.05 -9.79 -17.21
N PRO A 139 36.82 -9.64 -16.68
CA PRO A 139 35.99 -10.79 -16.35
C PRO A 139 35.70 -11.63 -17.60
N ARG A 140 36.08 -12.90 -17.58
CA ARG A 140 35.75 -13.88 -18.63
C ARG A 140 34.71 -14.85 -18.09
N ILE A 141 33.44 -14.52 -18.35
CA ILE A 141 32.31 -15.30 -17.89
C ILE A 141 31.94 -16.32 -18.97
N GLN A 142 31.90 -17.59 -18.59
CA GLN A 142 31.44 -18.66 -19.46
C GLN A 142 29.91 -18.67 -19.47
N ALA A 143 29.33 -18.56 -20.67
CA ALA A 143 27.89 -18.78 -20.85
C ALA A 143 27.57 -20.26 -20.64
N THR A 144 26.39 -20.55 -20.11
CA THR A 144 25.90 -21.92 -19.95
C THR A 144 25.63 -22.57 -21.31
N THR A 145 25.73 -23.90 -21.39
CA THR A 145 25.44 -24.66 -22.62
C THR A 145 23.97 -24.57 -23.00
N SER A 146 23.09 -24.57 -22.00
CA SER A 146 21.67 -24.26 -22.17
C SER A 146 21.34 -22.90 -21.53
N PRO A 147 20.58 -22.01 -22.21
CA PRO A 147 20.09 -20.76 -21.62
C PRO A 147 19.25 -20.96 -20.36
N ASP A 148 18.67 -22.15 -20.20
CA ASP A 148 17.83 -22.52 -19.05
C ASP A 148 18.63 -22.95 -17.81
N ASP A 149 19.95 -23.07 -17.89
CA ASP A 149 20.77 -23.53 -16.77
C ASP A 149 21.16 -22.37 -15.85
N VAL A 150 21.35 -22.69 -14.56
CA VAL A 150 21.90 -21.74 -13.60
C VAL A 150 23.39 -21.61 -13.88
N ASN A 151 23.86 -20.36 -14.05
CA ASN A 151 25.27 -20.09 -14.26
C ASN A 151 26.01 -20.17 -12.91
N SER A 152 27.03 -21.04 -12.85
CA SER A 152 27.91 -21.19 -11.69
C SER A 152 29.29 -20.54 -11.88
N ASP A 153 29.58 -20.02 -13.06
CA ASP A 153 30.82 -19.31 -13.39
C ASP A 153 30.82 -17.84 -12.91
N LEU A 154 29.64 -17.29 -12.66
CA LEU A 154 29.43 -15.96 -12.08
C LEU A 154 28.45 -16.01 -10.90
N LEU A 155 28.84 -15.36 -9.80
CA LEU A 155 28.00 -15.06 -8.65
C LEU A 155 27.97 -13.55 -8.42
N PHE A 156 26.78 -12.96 -8.37
CA PHE A 156 26.63 -11.55 -7.99
C PHE A 156 26.29 -11.45 -6.52
N VAL A 157 27.02 -10.62 -5.79
CA VAL A 157 26.84 -10.36 -4.36
C VAL A 157 26.65 -8.86 -4.20
N GLY A 158 25.80 -8.44 -3.26
CA GLY A 158 25.61 -7.03 -3.05
C GLY A 158 25.06 -6.66 -1.68
N HIS A 159 25.47 -5.50 -1.19
CA HIS A 159 24.94 -4.91 0.03
C HIS A 159 24.14 -3.64 -0.27
N MET A 160 22.87 -3.62 0.11
CA MET A 160 21.96 -2.52 -0.20
C MET A 160 21.61 -1.69 1.03
N GLY A 161 21.56 -0.37 0.84
CA GLY A 161 21.13 0.58 1.86
C GLY A 161 19.63 0.78 1.91
N LYS A 162 19.15 1.51 2.92
CA LYS A 162 17.75 1.95 2.99
C LYS A 162 17.54 3.18 2.11
N SER A 163 17.38 2.97 0.82
CA SER A 163 17.18 4.06 -0.15
C SER A 163 16.20 3.69 -1.27
N GLU A 164 15.60 4.70 -1.88
CA GLU A 164 14.80 4.52 -3.10
C GLU A 164 15.66 4.02 -4.27
N LYS A 165 16.95 4.38 -4.31
CA LYS A 165 17.90 3.86 -5.30
C LYS A 165 18.02 2.33 -5.21
N SER A 166 18.10 1.78 -4.00
CA SER A 166 18.15 0.33 -3.76
C SER A 166 16.88 -0.38 -4.19
N GLU A 167 15.71 0.22 -3.93
CA GLU A 167 14.44 -0.34 -4.39
C GLU A 167 14.32 -0.38 -5.92
N ARG A 168 14.78 0.69 -6.59
CA ARG A 168 14.84 0.79 -8.05
C ARG A 168 15.82 -0.21 -8.63
N LEU A 169 17.00 -0.39 -8.02
CA LEU A 169 18.02 -1.29 -8.51
C LEU A 169 17.57 -2.75 -8.47
N ILE A 170 16.92 -3.21 -7.39
CA ILE A 170 16.34 -4.57 -7.35
C ILE A 170 15.30 -4.77 -8.46
N ALA A 171 14.44 -3.76 -8.70
CA ALA A 171 13.47 -3.85 -9.79
C ALA A 171 14.15 -3.97 -11.15
N GLN A 172 15.27 -3.28 -11.35
CA GLN A 172 16.09 -3.39 -12.56
C GLN A 172 16.75 -4.76 -12.67
N PHE A 173 17.28 -5.33 -11.58
CA PHE A 173 17.82 -6.69 -11.59
C PHE A 173 16.77 -7.73 -11.98
N ILE A 174 15.54 -7.61 -11.45
CA ILE A 174 14.41 -8.47 -11.84
C ILE A 174 14.06 -8.29 -13.32
N ASN A 175 14.11 -7.07 -13.85
CA ASN A 175 13.91 -6.84 -15.29
C ASN A 175 15.03 -7.49 -16.12
N CYS A 176 16.29 -7.44 -15.69
CA CYS A 176 17.39 -8.14 -16.35
C CYS A 176 17.15 -9.66 -16.39
N CYS A 177 16.61 -10.25 -15.31
CA CYS A 177 16.21 -11.66 -15.30
C CYS A 177 15.11 -11.96 -16.32
N ALA A 178 14.13 -11.06 -16.48
CA ALA A 178 13.04 -11.24 -17.43
C ALA A 178 13.50 -11.13 -18.89
N LEU A 179 14.43 -10.21 -19.17
CA LEU A 179 14.86 -9.89 -20.53
C LEU A 179 16.10 -10.67 -20.99
N GLY A 180 16.84 -11.27 -20.07
CA GLY A 180 18.13 -11.92 -20.35
C GLY A 180 19.24 -10.93 -20.70
N THR A 181 19.21 -9.72 -20.11
CA THR A 181 20.19 -8.65 -20.36
C THR A 181 21.23 -8.55 -19.25
N TRP A 182 22.24 -7.69 -19.44
CA TRP A 182 23.37 -7.53 -18.49
C TRP A 182 24.04 -8.89 -18.21
N ILE A 183 24.31 -9.26 -16.96
CA ILE A 183 24.95 -10.54 -16.63
C ILE A 183 24.06 -11.76 -16.89
N GLN A 184 22.75 -11.57 -17.07
CA GLN A 184 21.83 -12.66 -17.39
C GLN A 184 21.97 -13.14 -18.85
N GLN A 185 22.73 -12.42 -19.68
CA GLN A 185 23.11 -12.89 -21.02
C GLN A 185 24.02 -14.13 -20.98
N TYR A 186 24.69 -14.40 -19.86
CA TYR A 186 25.54 -15.58 -19.66
C TYR A 186 24.76 -16.80 -19.15
N GLY A 187 23.43 -16.73 -19.07
CA GLY A 187 22.56 -17.72 -18.44
C GLY A 187 22.00 -17.21 -17.11
N ARG A 188 21.34 -18.08 -16.33
CA ARG A 188 20.65 -17.66 -15.10
C ARG A 188 21.65 -17.44 -13.97
N VAL A 189 22.13 -16.21 -13.81
CA VAL A 189 23.10 -15.83 -12.77
C VAL A 189 22.37 -15.60 -11.44
N ARG A 190 22.89 -16.23 -10.37
CA ARG A 190 22.36 -16.10 -9.00
C ARG A 190 22.84 -14.81 -8.34
N PHE A 191 21.95 -14.18 -7.57
CA PHE A 191 22.26 -13.02 -6.73
C PHE A 191 22.19 -13.36 -5.24
N LEU A 192 23.13 -12.84 -4.45
CA LEU A 192 23.09 -12.84 -2.99
C LEU A 192 23.07 -11.39 -2.50
N LEU A 193 21.90 -10.92 -2.03
CA LEU A 193 21.70 -9.51 -1.71
C LEU A 193 21.33 -9.32 -0.24
N TRP A 194 22.17 -8.60 0.50
CA TRP A 194 21.79 -8.02 1.77
C TRP A 194 20.90 -6.81 1.52
N VAL A 195 19.66 -6.86 2.01
CA VAL A 195 18.67 -5.78 1.83
C VAL A 195 18.00 -5.44 3.15
N PRO A 196 17.57 -4.18 3.34
CA PRO A 196 16.72 -3.83 4.47
C PRO A 196 15.37 -4.56 4.42
N ASP A 197 14.84 -4.92 5.59
CA ASP A 197 13.55 -5.63 5.68
C ASP A 197 12.40 -4.84 5.03
N SER A 198 12.47 -3.50 5.05
CA SER A 198 11.50 -2.63 4.37
C SER A 198 11.47 -2.80 2.85
N ILE A 199 12.58 -3.23 2.24
CA ILE A 199 12.66 -3.52 0.81
C ILE A 199 12.22 -4.97 0.58
N LYS A 200 12.73 -5.93 1.36
CA LYS A 200 12.34 -7.34 1.32
C LYS A 200 10.82 -7.51 1.32
N ASP A 201 10.11 -6.88 2.25
CA ASP A 201 8.66 -7.02 2.42
C ASP A 201 7.85 -6.67 1.15
N ARG A 202 8.42 -5.89 0.21
CA ARG A 202 7.78 -5.59 -1.08
C ARG A 202 7.83 -6.74 -2.07
N TYR A 203 8.90 -7.54 -2.02
CA TYR A 203 9.18 -8.62 -2.96
C TYR A 203 8.84 -9.99 -2.39
N LEU A 204 8.95 -10.15 -1.06
CA LEU A 204 8.61 -11.35 -0.33
C LEU A 204 7.55 -11.04 0.74
N PRO A 205 6.30 -10.74 0.35
CA PRO A 205 5.25 -10.32 1.26
C PRO A 205 4.89 -11.44 2.25
N ARG A 206 4.72 -11.07 3.53
CA ARG A 206 4.30 -11.99 4.61
C ARG A 206 2.79 -12.31 4.60
N SER A 207 1.99 -11.49 3.90
CA SER A 207 0.53 -11.63 3.82
C SER A 207 0.02 -11.35 2.42
N ILE A 208 -1.13 -11.92 2.06
CA ILE A 208 -1.73 -11.64 0.75
C ILE A 208 -2.17 -10.18 0.63
N ALA A 209 -2.51 -9.58 1.78
CA ALA A 209 -2.85 -8.17 1.89
C ALA A 209 -1.64 -7.24 1.68
N SER A 210 -0.40 -7.74 1.76
CA SER A 210 0.81 -6.99 1.40
C SER A 210 1.31 -7.29 -0.01
N ARG A 211 0.83 -8.34 -0.66
CA ARG A 211 1.20 -8.66 -2.05
C ARG A 211 0.86 -7.50 -2.97
N ALA A 212 1.90 -6.99 -3.63
CA ALA A 212 1.88 -5.81 -4.48
C ALA A 212 2.57 -6.13 -5.81
N ARG A 213 2.53 -5.17 -6.74
CA ARG A 213 3.15 -5.31 -8.07
C ARG A 213 4.59 -5.82 -8.03
N PRO A 214 5.52 -5.29 -7.21
CA PRO A 214 6.91 -5.77 -7.22
C PRO A 214 7.04 -7.26 -6.90
N ALA A 215 6.28 -7.77 -5.91
CA ALA A 215 6.21 -9.20 -5.61
C ALA A 215 5.68 -10.01 -6.81
N ALA A 216 4.54 -9.61 -7.39
CA ALA A 216 3.95 -10.31 -8.53
C ALA A 216 4.85 -10.32 -9.78
N SER A 217 5.60 -9.24 -10.02
CA SER A 217 6.60 -9.19 -11.08
C SER A 217 7.78 -10.12 -10.80
N ALA A 218 8.30 -10.13 -9.56
CA ALA A 218 9.40 -11.01 -9.17
C ALA A 218 9.00 -12.48 -9.24
N GLU A 219 7.83 -12.84 -8.69
CA GLU A 219 7.28 -14.21 -8.69
C GLU A 219 7.19 -14.82 -10.10
N ALA A 220 7.11 -14.00 -11.14
CA ALA A 220 7.07 -14.45 -12.54
C ALA A 220 8.41 -14.89 -13.11
N VAL A 221 9.53 -14.37 -12.60
CA VAL A 221 10.83 -14.51 -13.26
C VAL A 221 11.97 -14.92 -12.33
N VAL A 222 11.79 -14.83 -11.01
CA VAL A 222 12.80 -15.23 -10.02
C VAL A 222 12.19 -16.03 -8.87
N ASP A 223 12.99 -16.93 -8.31
CA ASP A 223 12.79 -17.52 -7.00
C ASP A 223 13.60 -16.73 -5.98
N ILE A 224 12.94 -16.31 -4.89
CA ILE A 224 13.55 -15.54 -3.81
C ILE A 224 13.47 -16.37 -2.54
N THR A 225 14.64 -16.72 -2.00
CA THR A 225 14.79 -17.44 -0.73
C THR A 225 15.35 -16.50 0.32
N GLU A 226 14.71 -16.46 1.48
CA GLU A 226 15.19 -15.72 2.65
C GLU A 226 16.17 -16.61 3.43
N VAL A 227 17.46 -16.30 3.36
CA VAL A 227 18.52 -17.14 3.93
C VAL A 227 18.77 -16.78 5.39
N ALA A 228 18.81 -15.47 5.66
CA ALA A 228 18.94 -14.90 6.99
C ALA A 228 18.07 -13.65 7.09
N SER A 229 17.48 -13.40 8.25
CA SER A 229 16.56 -12.28 8.42
C SER A 229 16.43 -11.79 9.85
N SER A 230 16.29 -10.47 9.99
CA SER A 230 15.84 -9.87 11.25
C SER A 230 14.35 -10.05 11.52
N ASN A 231 13.61 -10.57 10.53
CA ASN A 231 12.18 -10.89 10.57
C ASN A 231 11.30 -9.72 11.05
N VAL A 232 11.72 -8.48 10.78
CA VAL A 232 10.99 -7.28 11.16
C VAL A 232 9.93 -6.99 10.10
N ILE A 233 8.67 -7.25 10.45
CA ILE A 233 7.54 -6.99 9.55
C ILE A 233 7.18 -5.51 9.57
N ARG A 234 7.02 -4.90 8.40
CA ARG A 234 6.54 -3.51 8.28
C ARG A 234 5.16 -3.35 8.92
N THR A 235 5.07 -2.47 9.92
CA THR A 235 3.80 -2.10 10.57
C THR A 235 3.39 -0.67 10.18
N GLY A 236 2.09 -0.37 10.15
CA GLY A 236 1.61 0.98 9.83
C GLY A 236 0.14 1.05 9.37
N ARG A 237 -0.35 2.27 9.10
CA ARG A 237 -1.70 2.49 8.54
C ARG A 237 -1.86 1.72 7.22
N GLY A 238 -2.91 0.92 7.10
CA GLY A 238 -3.20 0.09 5.92
C GLY A 238 -2.73 -1.37 6.00
N PHE A 239 -1.87 -1.73 6.97
CA PHE A 239 -1.51 -3.12 7.27
C PHE A 239 -2.41 -3.64 8.39
N GLN A 240 -3.35 -4.52 8.05
CA GLN A 240 -4.21 -5.15 9.06
C GLN A 240 -3.39 -6.15 9.87
N LYS A 241 -3.44 -6.07 11.20
CA LYS A 241 -2.99 -7.15 12.08
C LYS A 241 -3.98 -8.30 11.98
N LEU A 242 -3.83 -9.13 10.95
CA LEU A 242 -4.55 -10.39 10.87
C LEU A 242 -3.90 -11.40 11.84
N PRO A 243 -4.67 -12.38 12.36
CA PRO A 243 -4.06 -13.57 12.96
C PRO A 243 -3.07 -14.17 11.97
N GLU A 244 -1.93 -14.63 12.44
CA GLU A 244 -0.94 -15.29 11.58
C GLU A 244 -1.56 -16.61 11.09
N ILE A 245 -1.98 -16.64 9.82
CA ILE A 245 -2.49 -17.84 9.16
C ILE A 245 -1.32 -18.47 8.42
N ASN A 246 -1.05 -19.74 8.72
CA ASN A 246 0.05 -20.50 8.16
C ASN A 246 -0.43 -21.90 7.78
N PRO A 247 0.39 -22.69 7.06
CA PRO A 247 0.01 -24.04 6.64
C PRO A 247 -0.44 -24.95 7.81
N ASP A 248 0.10 -24.73 9.02
CA ASP A 248 -0.21 -25.56 10.19
C ASP A 248 -1.58 -25.27 10.81
N ASN A 249 -2.10 -24.03 10.69
CA ASN A 249 -3.35 -23.61 11.32
C ASN A 249 -4.48 -23.30 10.33
N VAL A 250 -4.22 -23.34 9.02
CA VAL A 250 -5.17 -22.97 7.97
C VAL A 250 -6.48 -23.76 8.06
N GLU A 251 -6.43 -25.06 8.33
CA GLU A 251 -7.63 -25.90 8.47
C GLU A 251 -8.49 -25.50 9.68
N VAL A 252 -7.85 -25.12 10.79
CA VAL A 252 -8.55 -24.68 12.01
C VAL A 252 -9.23 -23.34 11.75
N GLU A 253 -8.54 -22.43 11.08
CA GLU A 253 -9.11 -21.15 10.66
C GLU A 253 -10.25 -21.34 9.66
N GLU A 254 -10.15 -22.25 8.71
CA GLU A 254 -11.26 -22.58 7.82
C GLU A 254 -12.49 -23.11 8.58
N LYS A 255 -12.29 -24.04 9.53
CA LYS A 255 -13.39 -24.59 10.34
C LYS A 255 -14.05 -23.54 11.25
N ARG A 256 -13.33 -22.48 11.63
CA ARG A 256 -13.93 -21.32 12.33
C ARG A 256 -14.93 -20.55 11.44
N LEU A 257 -14.86 -20.65 10.10
CA LEU A 257 -15.87 -20.06 9.20
C LEU A 257 -17.18 -20.84 9.23
N THR A 258 -17.11 -22.17 9.23
CA THR A 258 -18.29 -23.04 9.11
C THR A 258 -19.07 -23.19 10.41
N SER A 259 -18.41 -23.01 11.56
CA SER A 259 -19.02 -23.13 12.89
C SER A 259 -19.71 -21.86 13.40
N ILE A 260 -19.61 -20.73 12.68
CA ILE A 260 -20.30 -19.49 13.07
C ILE A 260 -21.58 -19.34 12.25
N LYS A 261 -22.71 -19.80 12.78
CA LYS A 261 -24.03 -19.54 12.18
C LYS A 261 -24.27 -18.02 12.09
N PRO A 262 -24.85 -17.48 11.00
CA PRO A 262 -25.13 -16.04 10.84
C PRO A 262 -25.90 -15.40 12.00
N GLN A 263 -26.70 -16.19 12.72
CA GLN A 263 -27.45 -15.77 13.90
C GLN A 263 -26.54 -15.50 15.11
N GLU A 264 -25.49 -16.29 15.32
CA GLU A 264 -24.57 -16.12 16.46
C GLU A 264 -23.63 -14.92 16.30
N ARG A 265 -23.28 -14.52 15.06
CA ARG A 265 -22.55 -13.26 14.77
C ARG A 265 -23.30 -12.04 15.30
N LYS A 266 -24.63 -11.99 15.16
CA LYS A 266 -25.45 -10.90 15.68
C LYS A 266 -25.53 -10.92 17.22
N VAL A 267 -25.50 -12.11 17.83
CA VAL A 267 -25.60 -12.28 19.29
C VAL A 267 -24.28 -11.97 20.00
N LYS A 268 -23.12 -12.41 19.46
CA LYS A 268 -21.80 -12.12 20.04
C LYS A 268 -21.37 -10.66 19.87
N ILE A 269 -21.68 -10.02 18.74
CA ILE A 269 -21.38 -8.59 18.51
C ILE A 269 -22.27 -7.69 19.39
N LYS A 270 -23.51 -8.12 19.69
CA LYS A 270 -24.41 -7.38 20.59
C LYS A 270 -24.02 -7.45 22.08
N LYS A 271 -23.28 -8.48 22.53
CA LYS A 271 -23.02 -8.72 23.97
C LYS A 271 -21.71 -8.14 24.52
N LYS A 272 -20.92 -7.40 23.74
CA LYS A 272 -19.70 -6.75 24.25
C LYS A 272 -19.70 -5.25 23.92
N LEU A 273 -20.69 -4.51 24.43
CA LEU A 273 -20.51 -3.08 24.63
C LEU A 273 -19.43 -2.91 25.71
N VAL A 274 -18.21 -2.60 25.29
CA VAL A 274 -17.13 -2.25 26.22
C VAL A 274 -17.43 -0.84 26.72
N ILE A 275 -18.12 -0.72 27.85
CA ILE A 275 -18.37 0.57 28.51
C ILE A 275 -17.02 1.18 28.88
N ARG A 276 -16.71 2.37 28.34
CA ARG A 276 -15.43 3.05 28.59
C ARG A 276 -15.32 3.42 30.08
N GLN A 277 -14.23 3.00 30.74
CA GLN A 277 -13.99 3.17 32.17
C GLN A 277 -14.10 4.64 32.65
N LYS A 278 -13.83 5.61 31.75
CA LYS A 278 -14.00 7.04 32.02
C LYS A 278 -15.45 7.44 32.31
N MET A 279 -16.43 6.87 31.58
CA MET A 279 -17.85 7.17 31.80
C MET A 279 -18.34 6.65 33.15
N VAL A 280 -17.81 5.51 33.59
CA VAL A 280 -18.08 4.94 34.91
C VAL A 280 -17.57 5.86 36.02
N GLU A 281 -16.33 6.35 35.89
CA GLU A 281 -15.74 7.28 36.86
C GLU A 281 -16.46 8.64 36.91
N ASP A 282 -16.94 9.14 35.78
CA ASP A 282 -17.67 10.41 35.72
C ASP A 282 -19.08 10.28 36.36
N GLU A 283 -19.77 9.15 36.17
CA GLU A 283 -21.05 8.89 36.84
C GLU A 283 -20.86 8.67 38.36
N ILE A 284 -19.80 7.97 38.79
CA ILE A 284 -19.47 7.85 40.22
C ILE A 284 -19.24 9.23 40.84
N LYS A 285 -18.48 10.11 40.20
CA LYS A 285 -18.26 11.48 40.70
C LYS A 285 -19.57 12.25 40.83
N LYS A 286 -20.46 12.13 39.85
CA LYS A 286 -21.76 12.80 39.86
C LYS A 286 -22.63 12.30 41.02
N LEU A 287 -22.75 10.99 41.20
CA LEU A 287 -23.54 10.39 42.27
C LEU A 287 -22.99 10.71 43.66
N VAL A 288 -21.67 10.72 43.83
CA VAL A 288 -21.03 11.14 45.09
C VAL A 288 -21.31 12.62 45.38
N ALA A 289 -21.28 13.48 44.35
CA ALA A 289 -21.60 14.91 44.50
C ALA A 289 -23.08 15.14 44.88
N GLU A 290 -24.00 14.33 44.37
CA GLU A 290 -25.43 14.39 44.74
C GLU A 290 -25.70 13.89 46.17
N LEU A 291 -24.99 12.85 46.63
CA LEU A 291 -25.18 12.27 47.96
C LEU A 291 -24.46 13.05 49.07
N CYS A 292 -23.42 13.81 48.72
CA CYS A 292 -22.66 14.65 49.64
C CYS A 292 -22.51 16.09 49.10
N PRO A 293 -23.63 16.81 48.89
CA PRO A 293 -23.60 18.15 48.34
C PRO A 293 -22.84 19.09 49.30
N GLY A 294 -21.78 19.72 48.79
CA GLY A 294 -20.92 20.64 49.55
C GLY A 294 -19.56 20.07 50.01
N LEU A 295 -19.34 18.75 49.92
CA LEU A 295 -18.07 18.10 50.29
C LEU A 295 -17.16 17.80 49.08
N THR A 296 -17.69 17.92 47.85
CA THR A 296 -16.93 17.75 46.61
C THR A 296 -16.49 19.12 46.07
N PRO A 297 -15.19 19.36 45.82
CA PRO A 297 -14.72 20.68 45.41
C PRO A 297 -15.22 21.02 44.00
N THR A 298 -16.17 21.96 43.92
CA THR A 298 -16.55 22.61 42.67
C THR A 298 -15.75 23.91 42.54
N THR A 299 -14.79 23.93 41.59
CA THR A 299 -14.05 25.07 40.99
C THR A 299 -12.52 25.11 41.20
N ARG A 300 -11.85 25.58 40.13
CA ARG A 300 -10.39 25.70 39.97
C ARG A 300 -9.78 26.59 41.05
N GLY A 301 -9.13 25.97 42.03
CA GLY A 301 -8.35 26.61 43.09
C GLY A 301 -7.69 25.56 43.98
N ARG A 302 -6.62 25.91 44.71
CA ARG A 302 -5.88 24.98 45.56
C ARG A 302 -6.79 24.46 46.69
N PRO A 303 -7.04 23.15 46.82
CA PRO A 303 -8.05 22.64 47.74
C PRO A 303 -7.65 22.87 49.21
N LYS A 304 -8.55 23.44 50.02
CA LYS A 304 -8.42 23.45 51.48
C LYS A 304 -8.71 22.04 52.00
N LYS A 305 -7.81 21.48 52.84
CA LYS A 305 -8.00 20.15 53.46
C LYS A 305 -9.28 20.16 54.30
N LEU A 306 -10.24 19.32 53.92
CA LEU A 306 -11.46 19.05 54.69
C LEU A 306 -11.11 18.46 56.08
N PRO A 307 -11.91 18.69 57.13
CA PRO A 307 -11.75 18.05 58.43
C PRO A 307 -11.73 16.50 58.32
N SER A 308 -10.92 15.82 59.15
CA SER A 308 -10.67 14.37 59.05
C SER A 308 -11.96 13.51 59.08
N LYS A 309 -12.98 13.90 59.85
CA LYS A 309 -14.28 13.22 59.87
C LYS A 309 -15.05 13.32 58.54
N GLU A 310 -14.95 14.44 57.85
CA GLU A 310 -15.65 14.68 56.59
C GLU A 310 -14.95 14.00 55.42
N GLN A 311 -13.61 13.95 55.44
CA GLN A 311 -12.84 13.16 54.47
C GLN A 311 -13.17 11.66 54.56
N LYS A 312 -13.22 11.12 55.79
CA LYS A 312 -13.56 9.71 56.00
C LYS A 312 -14.98 9.39 55.47
N LYS A 313 -15.95 10.28 55.73
CA LYS A 313 -17.32 10.14 55.23
C LYS A 313 -17.41 10.19 53.70
N LEU A 314 -16.62 11.06 53.06
CA LEU A 314 -16.57 11.16 51.60
C LEU A 314 -15.93 9.92 50.95
N GLU A 315 -14.86 9.39 51.56
CA GLU A 315 -14.20 8.15 51.09
C GLU A 315 -15.10 6.92 51.24
N GLU A 316 -15.78 6.78 52.38
CA GLU A 316 -16.76 5.71 52.61
C GLU A 316 -17.92 5.79 51.60
N THR A 317 -18.42 7.00 51.32
CA THR A 317 -19.48 7.21 50.33
C THR A 317 -19.00 6.88 48.90
N ARG A 318 -17.77 7.28 48.53
CA ARG A 318 -17.20 6.99 47.21
C ARG A 318 -16.94 5.50 47.00
N ALA A 319 -16.47 4.79 48.02
CA ALA A 319 -16.31 3.34 47.98
C ALA A 319 -17.66 2.63 47.78
N ARG A 320 -18.68 3.02 48.56
CA ARG A 320 -20.04 2.46 48.46
C ARG A 320 -20.68 2.70 47.09
N VAL A 321 -20.56 3.90 46.54
CA VAL A 321 -21.10 4.21 45.20
C VAL A 321 -20.36 3.43 44.10
N ARG A 322 -19.04 3.28 44.22
CA ARG A 322 -18.25 2.52 43.25
C ARG A 322 -18.61 1.04 43.25
N GLU A 323 -18.76 0.41 44.41
CA GLU A 323 -19.24 -0.97 44.51
C GLU A 323 -20.62 -1.14 43.86
N LEU A 324 -21.54 -0.19 44.10
CA LEU A 324 -22.89 -0.24 43.54
C LEU A 324 -22.88 -0.12 42.00
N VAL A 325 -22.08 0.80 41.45
CA VAL A 325 -21.96 0.97 39.99
C VAL A 325 -21.27 -0.24 39.33
N GLU A 326 -20.23 -0.80 39.96
CA GLU A 326 -19.53 -2.00 39.45
C GLU A 326 -20.38 -3.27 39.56
N ALA A 327 -21.21 -3.41 40.59
CA ALA A 327 -22.18 -4.50 40.70
C ALA A 327 -23.22 -4.41 39.57
N ILE A 328 -23.75 -3.22 39.27
CA ILE A 328 -24.69 -3.01 38.16
C ILE A 328 -24.06 -3.37 36.80
N ARG A 329 -22.75 -3.12 36.63
CA ARG A 329 -22.00 -3.43 35.41
C ARG A 329 -21.90 -4.95 35.13
N ASN A 330 -21.85 -5.77 36.18
CA ASN A 330 -21.55 -7.21 36.07
C ASN A 330 -22.79 -8.14 36.23
N GLU A 331 -24.02 -7.61 36.07
CA GLU A 331 -25.36 -8.23 36.27
C GLU A 331 -25.98 -8.02 37.68
N GLU A 332 -27.31 -8.21 37.81
CA GLU A 332 -28.19 -7.64 38.87
C GLU A 332 -27.65 -7.66 40.32
N PRO A 333 -27.61 -6.49 41.01
CA PRO A 333 -27.09 -6.43 42.37
C PRO A 333 -28.02 -7.18 43.34
N ILE A 334 -27.47 -8.16 44.06
CA ILE A 334 -28.18 -8.87 45.14
C ILE A 334 -28.26 -7.92 46.34
N LEU A 335 -29.43 -7.33 46.57
CA LEU A 335 -29.63 -6.39 47.68
C LEU A 335 -29.84 -7.15 49.00
N PRO A 336 -29.12 -6.82 50.10
CA PRO A 336 -29.30 -7.44 51.41
C PRO A 336 -30.76 -7.45 51.87
N ALA A 337 -31.22 -8.55 52.48
CA ALA A 337 -32.61 -8.74 52.92
C ALA A 337 -33.05 -7.78 54.04
N SER A 338 -32.11 -7.10 54.69
CA SER A 338 -32.34 -6.18 55.81
C SER A 338 -32.76 -4.76 55.41
N ILE A 339 -32.82 -4.44 54.11
CA ILE A 339 -33.16 -3.09 53.63
C ILE A 339 -34.69 -2.92 53.55
N PRO A 340 -35.27 -1.86 54.14
CA PRO A 340 -36.70 -1.57 54.06
C PRO A 340 -37.19 -1.42 52.60
N CYS A 341 -38.40 -1.91 52.30
CA CYS A 341 -38.92 -1.96 50.93
C CYS A 341 -38.89 -0.62 50.17
N LYS A 342 -39.11 0.50 50.85
CA LYS A 342 -39.05 1.84 50.21
C LYS A 342 -37.65 2.16 49.69
N GLU A 343 -36.61 1.94 50.50
CA GLU A 343 -35.23 2.18 50.07
C GLU A 343 -34.79 1.18 48.99
N ARG A 344 -35.26 -0.06 49.06
CA ARG A 344 -34.99 -1.08 48.04
C ARG A 344 -35.53 -0.66 46.66
N VAL A 345 -36.74 -0.10 46.61
CA VAL A 345 -37.33 0.43 45.37
C VAL A 345 -36.56 1.65 44.86
N THR A 346 -36.16 2.57 45.75
CA THR A 346 -35.35 3.73 45.36
C THR A 346 -34.01 3.33 44.75
N VAL A 347 -33.33 2.34 45.36
CA VAL A 347 -32.05 1.82 44.84
C VAL A 347 -32.26 1.12 43.51
N LEU A 348 -33.28 0.26 43.36
CA LEU A 348 -33.57 -0.42 42.09
C LEU A 348 -33.91 0.56 40.97
N ASN A 349 -34.71 1.58 41.25
CA ASN A 349 -35.04 2.63 40.29
C ASN A 349 -33.78 3.40 39.84
N ARG A 350 -32.84 3.67 40.77
CA ARG A 350 -31.58 4.33 40.46
C ARG A 350 -30.65 3.42 39.65
N CYS A 351 -30.60 2.12 39.96
CA CYS A 351 -29.87 1.12 39.19
C CYS A 351 -30.39 1.03 37.75
N ASP A 352 -31.71 1.05 37.56
CA ASP A 352 -32.34 1.04 36.23
C ASP A 352 -32.08 2.35 35.47
N GLU A 353 -32.05 3.51 36.15
CA GLU A 353 -31.67 4.79 35.54
C GLU A 353 -30.22 4.79 35.05
N ILE A 354 -29.29 4.24 35.84
CA ILE A 354 -27.88 4.09 35.48
C ILE A 354 -27.73 3.12 34.29
N ARG A 355 -28.44 1.99 34.28
CA ARG A 355 -28.46 1.04 33.16
C ARG A 355 -28.96 1.67 31.86
N ARG A 356 -30.02 2.49 31.95
CA ARG A 356 -30.54 3.24 30.80
C ARG A 356 -29.52 4.21 30.23
N ARG A 357 -28.74 4.89 31.08
CA ARG A 357 -27.65 5.78 30.63
C ARG A 357 -26.49 5.04 29.98
N PHE A 358 -26.25 3.78 30.34
CA PHE A 358 -25.29 2.90 29.68
C PHE A 358 -25.88 2.10 28.50
N GLU A 359 -27.07 2.47 28.02
CA GLU A 359 -27.77 1.87 26.84
C GLU A 359 -28.14 0.37 26.96
N HIS A 360 -28.23 -0.19 28.16
CA HIS A 360 -28.71 -1.57 28.35
C HIS A 360 -30.25 -1.61 28.42
N LYS A 361 -30.92 -1.92 27.30
CA LYS A 361 -32.39 -2.13 27.23
C LYS A 361 -32.80 -3.54 27.73
N LYS A 362 -33.91 -3.65 28.48
CA LYS A 362 -34.49 -4.95 28.88
C LYS A 362 -35.18 -5.63 27.68
N GLY A 363 -35.20 -6.97 27.67
CA GLY A 363 -35.74 -7.76 26.54
C GLY A 363 -37.22 -7.49 26.21
N ALA A 364 -38.04 -7.12 27.20
CA ALA A 364 -39.45 -6.79 26.98
C ALA A 364 -39.66 -5.44 26.25
N GLU A 365 -38.75 -4.47 26.45
CA GLU A 365 -38.78 -3.19 25.72
C GLU A 365 -38.28 -3.37 24.27
N GLU A 366 -37.34 -4.28 23.99
CA GLU A 366 -36.94 -4.62 22.61
C GLU A 366 -38.09 -5.26 21.80
N GLU A 367 -39.04 -5.93 22.44
CA GLU A 367 -40.25 -6.45 21.78
C GLU A 367 -41.34 -5.40 21.62
N ALA A 368 -41.53 -4.55 22.63
CA ALA A 368 -42.47 -3.43 22.58
C ALA A 368 -42.06 -2.37 21.55
N GLU A 369 -40.76 -2.21 21.24
CA GLU A 369 -40.25 -1.26 20.24
C GLU A 369 -40.38 -1.80 18.79
N LYS A 370 -40.42 -3.13 18.59
CA LYS A 370 -40.63 -3.77 17.27
C LYS A 370 -42.05 -3.60 16.72
N ILE A 371 -43.04 -3.45 17.61
CA ILE A 371 -44.46 -3.30 17.25
C ILE A 371 -44.71 -1.93 16.58
N PRO A 372 -44.32 -0.78 17.17
CA PRO A 372 -44.39 0.52 16.49
C PRO A 372 -43.38 0.62 15.34
N GLU A 373 -42.28 -0.15 15.29
CA GLU A 373 -41.37 -0.13 14.12
C GLU A 373 -42.01 -0.77 12.86
N LYS A 374 -42.88 -1.78 13.01
CA LYS A 374 -43.65 -2.36 11.89
C LYS A 374 -44.79 -1.45 11.44
N GLU A 375 -45.44 -0.79 12.39
CA GLU A 375 -46.51 0.17 12.10
C GLU A 375 -45.96 1.50 11.54
N ASN A 376 -44.82 1.98 12.07
CA ASN A 376 -44.05 3.07 11.48
C ASN A 376 -43.52 2.65 10.12
N LYS A 377 -42.97 1.46 9.86
CA LYS A 377 -42.59 1.06 8.47
C LYS A 377 -43.76 1.09 7.49
N ARG A 378 -45.00 0.83 7.94
CA ARG A 378 -46.22 1.00 7.14
C ARG A 378 -46.61 2.47 6.96
N LYS A 379 -46.56 3.29 8.00
CA LYS A 379 -46.82 4.75 7.95
C LYS A 379 -45.71 5.54 7.24
N TRP A 380 -44.46 5.13 7.31
CA TRP A 380 -43.27 5.71 6.65
C TRP A 380 -43.27 5.40 5.14
N LYS A 381 -43.82 4.25 4.71
CA LYS A 381 -44.10 4.02 3.27
C LYS A 381 -45.18 4.95 2.70
N LEU A 382 -46.04 5.52 3.55
CA LEU A 382 -47.15 6.41 3.18
C LEU A 382 -46.88 7.91 3.48
N ARG A 383 -45.92 8.24 4.37
CA ARG A 383 -45.62 9.61 4.82
C ARG A 383 -44.15 10.04 4.71
N VAL A 384 -43.27 9.24 4.10
CA VAL A 384 -41.95 9.72 3.69
C VAL A 384 -42.07 10.39 2.32
N PRO A 385 -41.81 11.70 2.19
CA PRO A 385 -41.43 12.26 0.91
C PRO A 385 -40.15 11.53 0.51
N ARG A 386 -40.15 10.87 -0.66
CA ARG A 386 -38.92 10.30 -1.20
C ARG A 386 -37.86 11.39 -1.18
N ALA A 387 -36.69 11.12 -0.59
CA ALA A 387 -35.53 11.98 -0.73
C ALA A 387 -35.34 12.33 -2.22
N PRO A 388 -34.84 13.53 -2.56
CA PRO A 388 -34.56 13.93 -3.94
C PRO A 388 -33.38 13.10 -4.46
N GLY A 389 -33.66 11.83 -4.76
CA GLY A 389 -32.83 10.99 -5.58
C GLY A 389 -33.10 11.31 -7.03
N ARG A 390 -32.02 11.41 -7.81
CA ARG A 390 -31.98 11.42 -9.27
C ARG A 390 -33.23 10.77 -9.87
N PRO A 391 -34.06 11.49 -10.65
CA PRO A 391 -35.28 10.91 -11.20
C PRO A 391 -34.92 9.69 -12.05
N ARG A 392 -35.56 8.56 -11.74
CA ARG A 392 -35.27 7.25 -12.36
C ARG A 392 -35.76 7.11 -13.80
N LYS A 393 -36.28 8.17 -14.41
CA LYS A 393 -36.70 8.17 -15.81
C LYS A 393 -36.24 9.48 -16.45
N LEU A 394 -35.47 9.37 -17.52
CA LEU A 394 -35.29 10.47 -18.47
C LEU A 394 -36.68 10.87 -19.01
N PRO A 395 -36.89 12.15 -19.38
CA PRO A 395 -38.12 12.57 -20.04
C PRO A 395 -38.36 11.68 -21.25
N LYS A 396 -39.61 11.28 -21.51
CA LYS A 396 -39.91 10.58 -22.77
C LYS A 396 -39.62 11.57 -23.90
N GLN A 397 -38.88 11.16 -24.93
CA GLN A 397 -38.60 12.01 -26.09
C GLN A 397 -39.91 12.61 -26.62
N GLY A 398 -39.99 13.95 -26.65
CA GLY A 398 -41.15 14.70 -27.17
C GLY A 398 -41.91 15.57 -26.16
N GLU A 399 -41.62 15.53 -24.86
CA GLU A 399 -42.19 16.50 -23.91
C GLU A 399 -41.36 17.80 -23.87
N PRO A 400 -41.98 18.99 -24.02
CA PRO A 400 -41.24 20.25 -24.07
C PRO A 400 -40.62 20.59 -22.71
N PRO A 401 -39.40 21.16 -22.68
CA PRO A 401 -38.72 21.52 -21.45
C PRO A 401 -39.49 22.63 -20.71
N SER A 402 -39.57 22.52 -19.38
CA SER A 402 -40.27 23.51 -18.55
C SER A 402 -39.45 24.80 -18.42
N ILE A 403 -40.14 25.93 -18.18
CA ILE A 403 -39.54 27.26 -18.07
C ILE A 403 -38.40 27.31 -17.06
N ALA A 404 -38.57 26.66 -15.89
CA ALA A 404 -37.54 26.61 -14.85
C ALA A 404 -36.29 25.79 -15.25
N GLN A 405 -36.44 24.80 -16.14
CA GLN A 405 -35.31 24.02 -16.65
C GLN A 405 -34.51 24.82 -17.68
N ILE A 406 -35.20 25.60 -18.50
CA ILE A 406 -34.59 26.50 -19.48
C ILE A 406 -33.81 27.60 -18.75
N GLU A 407 -34.41 28.25 -17.75
CA GLU A 407 -33.75 29.29 -16.93
C GLU A 407 -32.51 28.76 -16.19
N ALA A 408 -32.56 27.52 -15.68
CA ALA A 408 -31.39 26.90 -15.03
C ALA A 408 -30.24 26.59 -16.01
N ILE A 409 -30.53 26.36 -17.28
CA ILE A 409 -29.51 26.15 -18.33
C ILE A 409 -28.97 27.51 -18.80
N GLU A 410 -29.83 28.52 -18.97
CA GLU A 410 -29.43 29.91 -19.27
C GLU A 410 -28.43 30.43 -18.23
N ASP A 411 -28.74 30.25 -16.94
CA ASP A 411 -27.86 30.68 -15.84
C ASP A 411 -26.50 29.97 -15.84
N LYS A 412 -26.44 28.70 -16.26
CA LYS A 412 -25.17 27.95 -16.37
C LYS A 412 -24.32 28.43 -17.53
N ILE A 413 -24.92 28.72 -18.68
CA ILE A 413 -24.23 29.24 -19.86
C ILE A 413 -23.61 30.61 -19.57
N MET A 414 -24.32 31.44 -18.80
CA MET A 414 -23.90 32.81 -18.47
C MET A 414 -22.83 32.88 -17.37
N ASN A 415 -22.92 32.03 -16.35
CA ASN A 415 -22.14 32.20 -15.12
C ASN A 415 -20.99 31.20 -14.95
N TYR A 416 -20.85 30.20 -15.82
CA TYR A 416 -19.77 29.21 -15.70
C TYR A 416 -18.52 29.65 -16.46
N GLN A 417 -17.55 30.23 -15.74
CA GLN A 417 -16.29 30.75 -16.30
C GLN A 417 -15.42 29.70 -17.02
N GLY A 418 -15.58 28.41 -16.71
CA GLY A 418 -14.84 27.32 -17.34
C GLY A 418 -15.51 26.72 -18.58
N LEU A 419 -16.63 27.29 -19.04
CA LEU A 419 -17.39 26.77 -20.18
C LEU A 419 -16.76 27.13 -21.52
N TRP A 420 -15.97 28.19 -21.57
CA TRP A 420 -15.46 28.80 -22.79
C TRP A 420 -13.93 28.82 -22.72
N ILE A 421 -13.27 28.02 -23.56
CA ILE A 421 -11.80 27.87 -23.56
C ILE A 421 -11.16 28.99 -24.38
N GLN A 422 -10.02 29.51 -23.93
CA GLN A 422 -9.26 30.57 -24.61
C GLN A 422 -8.78 30.10 -25.99
N GLY A 423 -9.23 30.75 -27.06
CA GLY A 423 -8.91 30.40 -28.46
C GLY A 423 -10.07 29.81 -29.27
N MET A 424 -11.24 29.58 -28.66
CA MET A 424 -12.46 29.18 -29.39
C MET A 424 -13.19 30.41 -29.96
N GLU A 425 -13.64 30.37 -31.22
CA GLU A 425 -14.53 31.39 -31.77
C GLU A 425 -15.90 31.33 -31.07
N HIS A 426 -16.26 32.42 -30.37
CA HIS A 426 -17.55 32.54 -29.70
C HIS A 426 -18.63 33.04 -30.67
N PRO A 427 -19.87 32.50 -30.61
CA PRO A 427 -20.97 32.98 -31.44
C PRO A 427 -21.21 34.49 -31.28
N PRO A 428 -21.62 35.22 -32.34
CA PRO A 428 -21.75 36.69 -32.29
C PRO A 428 -22.70 37.23 -31.19
N TRP A 429 -23.67 36.44 -30.74
CA TRP A 429 -24.60 36.78 -29.66
C TRP A 429 -23.97 36.71 -28.27
N TYR A 430 -22.89 35.95 -28.09
CA TYR A 430 -22.18 35.79 -26.81
C TYR A 430 -21.66 37.13 -26.29
N TYR A 431 -21.07 37.95 -27.16
CA TYR A 431 -20.53 39.27 -26.80
C TYR A 431 -21.59 40.36 -26.67
N LYS A 432 -22.80 40.13 -27.20
CA LYS A 432 -23.91 41.10 -27.18
C LYS A 432 -24.90 40.84 -26.03
N ASN A 433 -24.72 39.74 -25.30
CA ASN A 433 -25.57 39.32 -24.19
C ASN A 433 -27.07 39.24 -24.57
N ASP A 434 -27.34 38.78 -25.80
CA ASP A 434 -28.69 38.72 -26.36
C ASP A 434 -29.49 37.58 -25.71
N LYS A 435 -30.37 37.94 -24.77
CA LYS A 435 -31.17 36.99 -23.99
C LYS A 435 -32.09 36.13 -24.86
N ALA A 436 -32.50 36.59 -26.04
CA ALA A 436 -33.38 35.83 -26.91
C ALA A 436 -32.65 34.64 -27.54
N GLU A 437 -31.41 34.84 -28.00
CA GLU A 437 -30.57 33.79 -28.58
C GLU A 437 -30.10 32.78 -27.53
N ILE A 438 -29.80 33.25 -26.31
CA ILE A 438 -29.41 32.38 -25.20
C ILE A 438 -30.57 31.49 -24.77
N ARG A 439 -31.79 32.03 -24.75
CA ARG A 439 -33.00 31.25 -24.48
C ARG A 439 -33.27 30.20 -25.54
N LYS A 440 -33.04 30.55 -26.81
CA LYS A 440 -33.15 29.62 -27.95
C LYS A 440 -32.13 28.48 -27.83
N LEU A 441 -30.87 28.80 -27.53
CA LEU A 441 -29.82 27.80 -27.30
C LEU A 441 -30.14 26.89 -26.10
N ALA A 442 -30.61 27.46 -24.98
CA ALA A 442 -31.00 26.70 -23.80
C ALA A 442 -32.17 25.74 -24.11
N LEU A 443 -33.10 26.15 -24.99
CA LEU A 443 -34.18 25.30 -25.47
C LEU A 443 -33.66 24.11 -26.29
N GLU A 444 -32.73 24.36 -27.20
CA GLU A 444 -32.10 23.34 -28.05
C GLU A 444 -31.25 22.36 -27.22
N MET A 445 -30.44 22.87 -26.29
CA MET A 445 -29.65 22.05 -25.36
C MET A 445 -30.52 21.20 -24.44
N ALA A 446 -31.63 21.75 -23.93
CA ALA A 446 -32.58 20.99 -23.13
C ALA A 446 -33.24 19.85 -23.94
N THR A 447 -33.37 20.04 -25.26
CA THR A 447 -33.96 19.06 -26.17
C THR A 447 -32.96 17.98 -26.58
N LEU A 448 -31.71 18.34 -26.91
CA LEU A 448 -30.64 17.43 -27.32
C LEU A 448 -30.02 16.66 -26.15
N HIS A 449 -29.94 17.28 -24.97
CA HIS A 449 -29.37 16.69 -23.76
C HIS A 449 -30.39 16.69 -22.60
N PRO A 450 -31.39 15.77 -22.62
CA PRO A 450 -32.48 15.74 -21.64
C PRO A 450 -32.02 15.58 -20.18
N ALA A 451 -30.80 15.09 -19.95
CA ALA A 451 -30.22 14.98 -18.62
C ALA A 451 -29.91 16.35 -17.98
N LEU A 452 -29.59 17.37 -18.78
CA LEU A 452 -29.27 18.73 -18.29
C LEU A 452 -30.50 19.45 -17.73
N GLY A 453 -31.68 19.22 -18.31
CA GLY A 453 -32.94 19.74 -17.78
C GLY A 453 -33.38 19.04 -16.49
N VAL A 454 -32.78 17.89 -16.15
CA VAL A 454 -33.29 17.01 -15.09
C VAL A 454 -32.39 16.96 -13.87
N ASP A 455 -31.07 17.13 -14.05
CA ASP A 455 -30.10 17.19 -12.96
C ASP A 455 -29.41 18.58 -12.92
N PRO A 456 -29.82 19.46 -11.98
CA PRO A 456 -29.26 20.80 -11.88
C PRO A 456 -27.78 20.80 -11.45
N LYS A 457 -27.24 19.69 -10.94
CA LYS A 457 -25.81 19.58 -10.60
C LYS A 457 -24.96 19.00 -11.73
N GLN A 458 -25.57 18.61 -12.84
CA GLN A 458 -24.81 18.11 -13.99
C GLN A 458 -24.05 19.27 -14.64
N VAL A 459 -22.74 19.06 -14.81
CA VAL A 459 -21.80 20.04 -15.34
C VAL A 459 -21.94 20.06 -16.86
N LEU A 460 -22.23 21.23 -17.40
CA LEU A 460 -22.27 21.51 -18.83
C LEU A 460 -20.83 21.38 -19.38
N GLN A 461 -20.60 20.51 -20.37
CA GLN A 461 -19.28 20.39 -21.00
C GLN A 461 -19.15 21.42 -22.14
N PRO A 462 -17.97 22.02 -22.35
CA PRO A 462 -17.73 22.98 -23.45
C PRO A 462 -18.11 22.44 -24.83
N GLU A 463 -17.91 21.15 -25.07
CA GLU A 463 -18.16 20.47 -26.34
C GLU A 463 -19.67 20.37 -26.66
N ASP A 464 -20.50 20.06 -25.67
CA ASP A 464 -21.97 19.98 -25.82
C ASP A 464 -22.58 21.34 -26.21
N VAL A 465 -22.02 22.42 -25.67
CA VAL A 465 -22.44 23.80 -25.96
C VAL A 465 -22.03 24.18 -27.37
N TYR A 466 -20.80 23.82 -27.77
CA TYR A 466 -20.26 24.15 -29.08
C TYR A 466 -20.98 23.39 -30.20
N GLU A 467 -21.22 22.08 -30.03
CA GLU A 467 -22.00 21.28 -30.98
C GLU A 467 -23.43 21.81 -31.17
N THR A 468 -24.08 22.24 -30.08
CA THR A 468 -25.44 22.80 -30.16
C THR A 468 -25.44 24.21 -30.77
N ALA A 469 -24.49 25.06 -30.39
CA ALA A 469 -24.41 26.44 -30.88
C ALA A 469 -23.98 26.54 -32.35
N MET A 470 -23.17 25.59 -32.83
CA MET A 470 -22.66 25.54 -34.22
C MET A 470 -23.47 24.59 -35.12
N GLY A 471 -24.29 23.69 -34.56
CA GLY A 471 -25.14 22.74 -35.29
C GLY A 471 -26.28 23.38 -36.09
N ALA A 472 -26.51 24.68 -35.94
CA ALA A 472 -27.36 25.47 -36.81
C ALA A 472 -26.60 25.96 -38.07
N GLY A 473 -26.02 25.03 -38.83
CA GLY A 473 -25.58 25.27 -40.21
C GLY A 473 -24.13 24.91 -40.54
N GLY A 474 -23.95 23.82 -41.29
CA GLY A 474 -22.82 23.63 -42.22
C GLY A 474 -21.70 22.72 -41.75
N SER A 475 -21.36 21.73 -42.59
CA SER A 475 -20.24 20.78 -42.50
C SER A 475 -18.89 21.40 -42.07
N PRO A 476 -17.97 20.62 -41.48
CA PRO A 476 -16.66 21.13 -41.10
C PRO A 476 -15.81 21.39 -42.36
N PRO A 477 -15.10 22.54 -42.48
CA PRO A 477 -14.09 22.68 -43.50
C PRO A 477 -12.78 22.05 -43.01
N ASN A 478 -12.21 21.23 -43.89
CA ASN A 478 -10.82 20.80 -43.89
C ASN A 478 -9.84 21.98 -43.85
N GLY A 479 -8.66 21.73 -43.27
CA GLY A 479 -7.38 22.17 -43.85
C GLY A 479 -6.73 23.44 -43.28
N ASP A 480 -5.58 23.22 -42.65
CA ASP A 480 -4.33 23.99 -42.73
C ASP A 480 -4.30 25.49 -42.36
N ALA A 481 -3.54 25.82 -41.30
CA ALA A 481 -2.42 26.77 -41.39
C ALA A 481 -1.63 26.90 -40.06
N ALA A 482 -0.39 26.43 -40.12
CA ALA A 482 0.87 27.08 -39.69
C ALA A 482 1.00 27.83 -38.34
N VAL A 483 1.93 27.30 -37.52
CA VAL A 483 3.11 27.96 -36.91
C VAL A 483 2.90 29.32 -36.21
N GLN A 484 3.14 29.34 -34.89
CA GLN A 484 4.23 30.12 -34.25
C GLN A 484 4.29 29.84 -32.74
N GLU A 485 5.44 29.35 -32.25
CA GLU A 485 5.87 29.54 -30.86
C GLU A 485 6.11 31.05 -30.59
N PRO A 486 6.05 31.49 -29.33
CA PRO A 486 7.36 31.76 -28.72
C PRO A 486 7.47 31.45 -27.21
N SER A 487 8.61 30.80 -26.91
CA SER A 487 9.60 31.14 -25.88
C SER A 487 9.24 31.15 -24.39
N ALA A 488 10.08 30.40 -23.67
CA ALA A 488 10.24 30.29 -22.23
C ALA A 488 10.32 31.61 -21.46
N THR A 489 9.83 31.59 -20.21
CA THR A 489 10.53 32.23 -19.10
C THR A 489 10.21 31.56 -17.77
N SER A 490 11.28 31.41 -17.00
CA SER A 490 11.41 30.92 -15.62
C SER A 490 10.52 31.61 -14.59
N ALA A 491 10.15 30.88 -13.52
CA ALA A 491 10.16 31.29 -12.10
C ALA A 491 9.15 30.40 -11.34
N SER A 492 9.59 29.47 -10.49
CA SER A 492 9.96 29.66 -9.08
C SER A 492 8.90 29.05 -8.17
N GLU A 493 9.36 28.14 -7.32
CA GLU A 493 8.65 27.54 -6.20
C GLU A 493 7.95 28.61 -5.34
N THR A 494 6.72 28.32 -4.89
CA THR A 494 6.24 28.88 -3.62
C THR A 494 5.26 27.94 -2.93
N ASN A 495 5.63 27.61 -1.68
CA ASN A 495 4.86 27.02 -0.61
C ASN A 495 3.37 27.37 -0.59
N TRP A 496 2.50 26.36 -0.48
CA TRP A 496 1.16 26.56 0.06
C TRP A 496 1.12 26.17 1.54
N SER A 497 1.21 27.19 2.38
CA SER A 497 0.96 27.07 3.82
C SER A 497 -0.52 26.89 4.10
N SER A 498 -0.81 26.02 5.06
CA SER A 498 -2.07 25.88 5.78
C SER A 498 -2.72 27.23 6.13
N GLN A 499 -3.93 27.48 5.64
CA GLN A 499 -4.83 28.49 6.22
C GLN A 499 -6.11 27.80 6.71
N GLN A 500 -6.42 28.03 7.98
CA GLN A 500 -7.66 27.66 8.65
C GLN A 500 -8.82 28.50 8.11
N PRO A 501 -10.05 27.96 8.01
CA PRO A 501 -11.21 28.76 7.63
C PRO A 501 -11.71 29.59 8.82
N GLY A 502 -11.94 30.87 8.54
CA GLY A 502 -12.49 31.86 9.47
C GLY A 502 -13.94 31.59 9.86
N LYS A 503 -14.28 32.04 11.07
CA LYS A 503 -15.61 32.03 11.66
C LYS A 503 -16.54 33.00 10.91
N THR A 504 -17.69 32.52 10.50
CA THR A 504 -18.88 33.34 10.27
C THR A 504 -19.95 32.97 11.29
N ASP A 505 -20.47 33.97 11.98
CA ASP A 505 -21.57 33.83 12.93
C ASP A 505 -22.87 33.49 12.17
N SER A 506 -23.53 32.41 12.56
CA SER A 506 -24.94 32.19 12.24
C SER A 506 -25.67 31.47 13.38
N MET A 507 -26.86 31.98 13.66
CA MET A 507 -27.76 31.56 14.74
C MET A 507 -28.05 30.06 14.73
N GLY A 508 -27.88 29.43 15.89
CA GLY A 508 -28.06 28.00 16.09
C GLY A 508 -29.51 27.53 16.01
N GLY A 509 -29.77 26.64 15.05
CA GLY A 509 -30.92 25.74 15.06
C GLY A 509 -30.54 24.40 15.69
N LYS A 510 -31.26 23.99 16.73
CA LYS A 510 -31.06 22.72 17.48
C LYS A 510 -31.11 21.46 16.59
N GLY A 511 -31.65 21.56 15.37
CA GLY A 511 -31.73 20.46 14.40
C GLY A 511 -30.42 20.15 13.67
N ASP A 512 -29.48 21.09 13.55
CA ASP A 512 -28.26 20.91 12.75
C ASP A 512 -27.22 20.00 13.46
N LYS A 513 -27.25 20.01 14.80
CA LYS A 513 -26.48 19.07 15.64
C LYS A 513 -26.99 17.64 15.51
N ASP A 514 -28.30 17.42 15.52
CA ASP A 514 -28.89 16.09 15.37
C ASP A 514 -28.60 15.50 13.97
N THR A 515 -28.64 16.32 12.91
CA THR A 515 -28.27 15.83 11.57
C THR A 515 -26.78 15.54 11.43
N ALA A 516 -25.90 16.37 12.00
CA ALA A 516 -24.46 16.11 12.00
C ALA A 516 -24.10 14.83 12.78
N GLU A 517 -24.75 14.62 13.93
CA GLU A 517 -24.58 13.42 14.76
C GLU A 517 -25.09 12.16 14.04
N VAL A 518 -26.22 12.24 13.34
CA VAL A 518 -26.74 11.16 12.48
C VAL A 518 -25.82 10.86 11.29
N TRP A 519 -25.19 11.88 10.70
CA TRP A 519 -24.22 11.68 9.61
C TRP A 519 -22.90 11.09 10.11
N GLU A 520 -22.42 11.50 11.28
CA GLU A 520 -21.27 10.87 11.92
C GLU A 520 -21.57 9.41 12.29
N GLU A 521 -22.72 9.12 12.89
CA GLU A 521 -23.15 7.75 13.17
C GLU A 521 -23.30 6.91 11.89
N TYR A 522 -23.82 7.49 10.80
CA TYR A 522 -23.92 6.82 9.52
C TYR A 522 -22.53 6.56 8.92
N ALA A 523 -21.63 7.53 8.93
CA ALA A 523 -20.25 7.42 8.46
C ALA A 523 -19.48 6.38 9.28
N GLU A 524 -19.61 6.40 10.62
CA GLU A 524 -19.04 5.39 11.51
C GLU A 524 -19.62 4.00 11.23
N ARG A 525 -20.94 3.87 11.04
CA ARG A 525 -21.60 2.59 10.77
C ARG A 525 -21.32 2.07 9.37
N TRP A 526 -21.09 2.95 8.41
CA TRP A 526 -20.67 2.63 7.04
C TRP A 526 -19.20 2.20 7.03
N ALA A 527 -18.32 2.97 7.68
CA ALA A 527 -16.91 2.63 7.87
C ALA A 527 -16.76 1.31 8.63
N ARG A 528 -17.48 1.08 9.73
CA ARG A 528 -17.50 -0.20 10.46
C ARG A 528 -17.99 -1.36 9.60
N ARG A 529 -19.05 -1.17 8.80
CA ARG A 529 -19.55 -2.23 7.89
C ARG A 529 -18.56 -2.55 6.78
N HIS A 530 -17.96 -1.53 6.17
CA HIS A 530 -16.91 -1.70 5.17
C HIS A 530 -15.65 -2.32 5.76
N GLU A 531 -15.27 -1.94 6.99
CA GLU A 531 -14.14 -2.49 7.72
C GLU A 531 -14.38 -3.97 8.09
N VAL A 532 -15.56 -4.32 8.59
CA VAL A 532 -15.92 -5.73 8.89
C VAL A 532 -15.93 -6.57 7.60
N LYS A 533 -16.50 -6.06 6.51
CA LYS A 533 -16.51 -6.74 5.21
C LYS A 533 -15.09 -6.89 4.66
N ALA A 534 -14.27 -5.85 4.72
CA ALA A 534 -12.88 -5.86 4.27
C ALA A 534 -12.00 -6.81 5.12
N ARG A 535 -12.22 -6.86 6.43
CA ARG A 535 -11.52 -7.81 7.34
C ARG A 535 -11.92 -9.25 7.04
N ALA A 536 -13.21 -9.53 6.83
CA ALA A 536 -13.66 -10.86 6.45
C ALA A 536 -13.06 -11.29 5.09
N GLN A 537 -13.10 -10.42 4.08
CA GLN A 537 -12.50 -10.68 2.77
C GLN A 537 -10.99 -10.89 2.84
N SER A 538 -10.28 -10.05 3.61
CA SER A 538 -8.82 -10.16 3.75
C SER A 538 -8.42 -11.46 4.43
N ARG A 539 -9.21 -11.93 5.41
CA ARG A 539 -9.00 -13.23 6.04
C ARG A 539 -9.26 -14.40 5.08
N ASP A 540 -10.33 -14.34 4.31
CA ASP A 540 -10.66 -15.38 3.32
C ASP A 540 -9.58 -15.45 2.22
N ASP A 541 -9.05 -14.29 1.80
CA ASP A 541 -7.91 -14.23 0.89
C ASP A 541 -6.66 -14.86 1.49
N GLU A 542 -6.39 -14.60 2.77
CA GLU A 542 -5.19 -15.12 3.44
C GLU A 542 -5.26 -16.65 3.53
N ILE A 543 -6.43 -17.19 3.91
CA ILE A 543 -6.68 -18.64 3.89
C ILE A 543 -6.46 -19.20 2.48
N TYR A 544 -7.05 -18.57 1.45
CA TYR A 544 -6.87 -19.00 0.07
C TYR A 544 -5.39 -18.97 -0.33
N ALA A 545 -4.66 -17.91 0.02
CA ALA A 545 -3.25 -17.75 -0.33
C ALA A 545 -2.37 -18.81 0.33
N VAL A 546 -2.58 -19.09 1.62
CA VAL A 546 -1.87 -20.14 2.35
C VAL A 546 -2.17 -21.51 1.76
N ARG A 547 -3.46 -21.83 1.55
CA ARG A 547 -3.90 -23.13 1.04
C ARG A 547 -3.38 -23.44 -0.36
N ASN A 548 -3.33 -22.42 -1.22
CA ASN A 548 -2.83 -22.55 -2.59
C ASN A 548 -1.33 -22.21 -2.71
N ARG A 549 -0.63 -22.01 -1.58
CA ARG A 549 0.80 -21.65 -1.54
C ARG A 549 1.16 -20.49 -2.47
N LEU A 550 0.28 -19.48 -2.51
CA LEU A 550 0.35 -18.38 -3.46
C LEU A 550 1.53 -17.43 -3.20
N LEU A 551 1.93 -17.28 -1.93
CA LEU A 551 3.07 -16.47 -1.54
C LEU A 551 4.31 -17.36 -1.38
N ASN A 552 5.43 -16.93 -1.95
CA ASN A 552 6.71 -17.66 -1.88
C ASN A 552 7.18 -17.96 -0.45
N ILE A 553 6.78 -17.15 0.53
CA ILE A 553 7.11 -17.40 1.93
C ILE A 553 6.61 -18.77 2.45
N HIS A 554 5.48 -19.25 1.92
CA HIS A 554 4.93 -20.56 2.32
C HIS A 554 5.67 -21.74 1.68
N ASN A 555 6.57 -21.45 0.73
CA ASN A 555 7.35 -22.45 -0.01
C ASN A 555 8.79 -22.57 0.50
N ARG A 556 9.11 -21.98 1.67
CA ARG A 556 10.46 -22.06 2.24
C ARG A 556 10.82 -23.50 2.62
N GLU A 557 12.01 -23.93 2.21
CA GLU A 557 12.55 -25.25 2.58
C GLU A 557 13.07 -25.28 4.02
N TYR A 558 13.49 -24.13 4.54
CA TYR A 558 14.02 -23.98 5.88
C TYR A 558 13.67 -22.61 6.48
N GLU A 559 13.76 -22.50 7.81
CA GLU A 559 13.67 -21.20 8.48
C GLU A 559 14.94 -20.37 8.27
N PRO A 560 14.81 -19.05 7.99
CA PRO A 560 15.94 -18.16 7.84
C PRO A 560 16.72 -18.07 9.15
N LEU A 561 18.03 -17.89 9.06
CA LEU A 561 18.85 -17.63 10.24
C LEU A 561 18.43 -16.31 10.89
N PRO A 562 18.24 -16.28 12.21
CA PRO A 562 17.85 -15.05 12.89
C PRO A 562 19.02 -14.06 12.88
N ILE A 563 18.76 -12.87 12.36
CA ILE A 563 19.67 -11.73 12.41
C ILE A 563 19.22 -10.80 13.52
N LYS A 564 20.15 -10.34 14.34
CA LYS A 564 19.92 -9.35 15.38
C LYS A 564 20.55 -8.02 14.93
N PRO A 565 19.74 -7.03 14.50
CA PRO A 565 20.27 -5.79 13.93
C PRO A 565 21.31 -5.08 14.81
N ALA A 566 21.11 -5.08 16.13
CA ALA A 566 22.01 -4.41 17.08
C ALA A 566 23.34 -5.14 17.31
N GLU A 567 23.43 -6.45 17.04
CA GLU A 567 24.63 -7.27 17.23
C GLU A 567 25.36 -7.51 15.89
N ASP A 568 24.60 -7.68 14.80
CA ASP A 568 25.14 -8.14 13.51
C ASP A 568 25.47 -6.99 12.54
N PHE A 569 24.80 -5.84 12.67
CA PHE A 569 24.92 -4.72 11.73
C PHE A 569 25.25 -3.40 12.42
N PHE A 570 25.97 -2.53 11.70
CA PHE A 570 26.13 -1.13 12.07
C PHE A 570 25.94 -0.20 10.85
N PRO A 571 25.08 0.84 10.93
CA PRO A 571 24.07 1.07 11.98
C PRO A 571 23.09 -0.11 12.12
N ASP A 572 22.37 -0.14 13.24
CA ASP A 572 21.44 -1.18 13.69
C ASP A 572 20.13 -1.23 12.85
N ILE A 573 20.28 -1.42 11.55
CA ILE A 573 19.18 -1.48 10.60
C ILE A 573 18.70 -2.93 10.46
N PRO A 574 17.38 -3.19 10.48
CA PRO A 574 16.80 -4.48 10.13
C PRO A 574 17.18 -4.92 8.70
N MET A 575 17.97 -5.97 8.60
CA MET A 575 18.51 -6.51 7.35
C MET A 575 18.14 -7.98 7.16
N SER A 576 18.08 -8.39 5.90
CA SER A 576 17.91 -9.78 5.48
C SER A 576 18.81 -10.10 4.30
N LEU A 577 19.32 -11.33 4.24
CA LEU A 577 20.02 -11.86 3.08
C LEU A 577 19.03 -12.61 2.19
N LEU A 578 18.88 -12.13 0.97
CA LEU A 578 18.06 -12.76 -0.07
C LEU A 578 18.95 -13.47 -1.07
N GLU A 579 18.67 -14.75 -1.28
CA GLU A 579 19.13 -15.48 -2.45
C GLU A 579 18.07 -15.32 -3.54
N ILE A 580 18.48 -14.76 -4.68
CA ILE A 580 17.60 -14.60 -5.85
C ILE A 580 18.16 -15.45 -6.98
N THR A 581 17.42 -16.48 -7.36
CA THR A 581 17.75 -17.36 -8.49
C THR A 581 16.75 -17.11 -9.62
N PRO A 582 17.18 -16.67 -10.81
CA PRO A 582 16.28 -16.54 -11.95
C PRO A 582 15.60 -17.88 -12.27
N LYS A 583 14.31 -17.86 -12.58
CA LYS A 583 13.54 -19.04 -13.01
C LYS A 583 13.88 -19.40 -14.44
N LYS A 584 13.51 -20.62 -14.84
CA LYS A 584 13.32 -20.88 -16.26
C LYS A 584 12.17 -19.99 -16.75
N PRO A 585 12.41 -19.05 -17.68
CA PRO A 585 11.40 -18.08 -18.08
C PRO A 585 10.20 -18.80 -18.71
N HIS A 586 8.99 -18.30 -18.42
CA HIS A 586 7.80 -18.75 -19.13
C HIS A 586 7.98 -18.53 -20.65
N PRO A 587 7.46 -19.41 -21.54
CA PRO A 587 7.59 -19.26 -22.99
C PRO A 587 7.23 -17.87 -23.53
N PHE A 588 6.26 -17.21 -22.88
CA PHE A 588 5.87 -15.84 -23.20
C PHE A 588 7.01 -14.80 -23.01
N PHE A 589 7.91 -15.00 -22.06
CA PHE A 589 9.06 -14.12 -21.81
C PHE A 589 10.34 -14.60 -22.49
N SER A 590 10.37 -15.82 -23.03
CA SER A 590 11.57 -16.45 -23.60
C SER A 590 11.55 -16.55 -25.13
N VAL A 591 10.76 -15.73 -25.81
CA VAL A 591 10.71 -15.73 -27.28
C VAL A 591 12.10 -15.38 -27.87
N PRO A 592 12.53 -15.98 -29.00
CA PRO A 592 13.88 -15.75 -29.53
C PRO A 592 14.16 -14.29 -29.90
N ASN A 593 13.15 -13.56 -30.38
CA ASN A 593 13.26 -12.17 -30.76
C ASN A 593 13.33 -11.26 -29.52
N ALA A 594 14.42 -10.49 -29.37
CA ALA A 594 14.65 -9.63 -28.21
C ALA A 594 13.60 -8.52 -28.06
N HIS A 595 13.22 -7.86 -29.16
CA HIS A 595 12.21 -6.81 -29.15
C HIS A 595 10.84 -7.37 -28.75
N GLU A 596 10.50 -8.58 -29.22
CA GLU A 596 9.26 -9.23 -28.81
C GLU A 596 9.27 -9.65 -27.33
N ARG A 597 10.41 -10.14 -26.80
CA ARG A 597 10.55 -10.41 -25.36
C ARG A 597 10.29 -9.15 -24.54
N GLU A 598 10.92 -8.04 -24.93
CA GLU A 598 10.77 -6.75 -24.27
C GLU A 598 9.32 -6.30 -24.30
N ASN A 599 8.66 -6.34 -25.45
CA ASN A 599 7.25 -6.00 -25.58
C ASN A 599 6.36 -6.88 -24.68
N ASN A 600 6.58 -8.20 -24.67
CA ASN A 600 5.83 -9.12 -23.80
C ASN A 600 6.01 -8.80 -22.32
N TRP A 601 7.23 -8.46 -21.90
CA TRP A 601 7.52 -8.03 -20.54
C TRP A 601 6.86 -6.69 -20.20
N LEU A 602 6.90 -5.71 -21.10
CA LEU A 602 6.26 -4.42 -20.92
C LEU A 602 4.74 -4.56 -20.79
N ILE A 603 4.09 -5.37 -21.63
CA ILE A 603 2.65 -5.69 -21.53
C ILE A 603 2.34 -6.29 -20.16
N PHE A 604 3.13 -7.26 -19.71
CA PHE A 604 2.94 -7.90 -18.41
C PHE A 604 3.06 -6.89 -17.26
N VAL A 605 4.13 -6.10 -17.22
CA VAL A 605 4.34 -5.10 -16.16
C VAL A 605 3.31 -3.98 -16.20
N TRP A 606 2.86 -3.56 -17.38
CA TRP A 606 1.78 -2.60 -17.57
C TRP A 606 0.47 -3.15 -17.00
N LEU A 607 0.12 -4.39 -17.33
CA LEU A 607 -1.09 -5.03 -16.82
C LEU A 607 -1.03 -5.17 -15.29
N LEU A 608 0.10 -5.58 -14.73
CA LEU A 608 0.29 -5.62 -13.28
C LEU A 608 0.15 -4.23 -12.63
N ARG A 609 0.67 -3.17 -13.26
CA ARG A 609 0.56 -1.79 -12.75
C ARG A 609 -0.90 -1.40 -12.55
N HIS A 610 -1.76 -1.67 -13.53
CA HIS A 610 -3.16 -1.27 -13.45
C HIS A 610 -3.98 -2.22 -12.57
N LEU A 611 -3.78 -3.53 -12.70
CA LEU A 611 -4.52 -4.49 -11.89
C LEU A 611 -4.22 -4.35 -10.39
N PHE A 612 -2.95 -4.18 -9.99
CA PHE A 612 -2.58 -4.15 -8.58
C PHE A 612 -2.92 -2.82 -7.86
N VAL A 613 -3.30 -1.77 -8.59
CA VAL A 613 -3.99 -0.61 -7.98
C VAL A 613 -5.33 -1.06 -7.39
N LEU A 614 -6.05 -1.92 -8.12
CA LEU A 614 -7.32 -2.52 -7.72
C LEU A 614 -7.15 -3.92 -7.11
N ARG A 615 -6.02 -4.19 -6.44
CA ARG A 615 -5.67 -5.51 -5.87
C ARG A 615 -6.72 -6.11 -4.91
N ALA A 616 -7.58 -5.28 -4.32
CA ALA A 616 -8.68 -5.71 -3.44
C ALA A 616 -9.96 -6.08 -4.20
N SER A 617 -10.09 -5.61 -5.43
CA SER A 617 -11.26 -5.78 -6.29
C SER A 617 -11.21 -7.12 -7.02
N SER A 618 -12.37 -7.54 -7.53
CA SER A 618 -12.46 -8.68 -8.43
C SER A 618 -11.76 -8.38 -9.76
N ILE A 619 -11.25 -9.42 -10.42
CA ILE A 619 -10.58 -9.30 -11.72
C ILE A 619 -11.52 -8.71 -12.78
N LEU A 620 -12.81 -9.04 -12.74
CA LEU A 620 -13.83 -8.45 -13.62
C LEU A 620 -13.85 -6.91 -13.53
N ASN A 621 -13.90 -6.38 -12.30
CA ASN A 621 -13.96 -4.93 -12.09
C ASN A 621 -12.62 -4.26 -12.41
N ALA A 622 -11.50 -4.95 -12.20
CA ALA A 622 -10.19 -4.42 -12.53
C ALA A 622 -9.99 -4.34 -14.06
N LEU A 623 -10.40 -5.36 -14.82
CA LEU A 623 -10.33 -5.32 -16.28
C LEU A 623 -11.21 -4.23 -16.88
N ARG A 624 -12.44 -4.04 -16.37
CA ARG A 624 -13.33 -2.94 -16.78
C ARG A 624 -12.73 -1.55 -16.67
N SER A 625 -11.78 -1.35 -15.75
CA SER A 625 -11.08 -0.08 -15.60
C SER A 625 -9.95 0.14 -16.61
N LEU A 626 -9.53 -0.90 -17.34
CA LEU A 626 -8.45 -0.79 -18.33
C LEU A 626 -8.96 -0.19 -19.64
N ALA A 627 -10.05 -0.74 -20.16
CA ALA A 627 -10.69 -0.30 -21.39
C ALA A 627 -12.14 -0.83 -21.45
N PRO A 628 -13.04 -0.18 -22.21
CA PRO A 628 -14.38 -0.69 -22.45
C PRO A 628 -14.34 -2.11 -23.05
N GLY A 629 -15.02 -3.07 -22.41
CA GLY A 629 -15.09 -4.45 -22.88
C GLY A 629 -13.85 -5.30 -22.61
N ALA A 630 -12.85 -4.77 -21.90
CA ALA A 630 -11.64 -5.52 -21.51
C ALA A 630 -11.97 -6.76 -20.66
N GLU A 631 -13.09 -6.76 -19.93
CA GLU A 631 -13.53 -7.93 -19.17
C GLU A 631 -13.80 -9.16 -20.04
N ASN A 632 -14.11 -8.96 -21.33
CA ASN A 632 -14.43 -10.05 -22.26
C ASN A 632 -13.22 -10.97 -22.47
N ILE A 633 -12.00 -10.50 -22.17
CA ILE A 633 -10.79 -11.34 -22.20
C ILE A 633 -10.96 -12.59 -21.32
N LEU A 634 -11.68 -12.51 -20.20
CA LEU A 634 -11.92 -13.65 -19.32
C LEU A 634 -12.71 -14.77 -20.00
N GLU A 635 -13.61 -14.43 -20.93
CA GLU A 635 -14.44 -15.39 -21.66
C GLU A 635 -13.65 -16.11 -22.76
N HIS A 636 -12.59 -15.47 -23.27
CA HIS A 636 -11.74 -15.99 -24.33
C HIS A 636 -10.52 -16.77 -23.83
N LEU A 637 -10.35 -16.90 -22.50
CA LEU A 637 -9.33 -17.77 -21.93
C LEU A 637 -9.67 -19.25 -22.25
N PRO A 638 -8.66 -20.07 -22.58
CA PRO A 638 -8.80 -21.52 -22.70
C PRO A 638 -9.50 -22.15 -21.48
N ALA A 639 -10.19 -23.28 -21.67
CA ALA A 639 -11.02 -23.89 -20.63
C ALA A 639 -10.22 -24.24 -19.35
N ASP A 640 -8.98 -24.67 -19.52
CA ASP A 640 -8.00 -24.99 -18.48
C ASP A 640 -7.36 -23.75 -17.83
N GLU A 641 -7.48 -22.57 -18.45
CA GLU A 641 -6.93 -21.30 -17.96
C GLU A 641 -8.00 -20.35 -17.40
N ARG A 642 -9.26 -20.81 -17.28
CA ARG A 642 -10.38 -19.95 -16.85
C ARG A 642 -10.18 -19.38 -15.45
N ILE A 643 -10.29 -18.07 -15.35
CA ILE A 643 -10.21 -17.33 -14.10
C ILE A 643 -11.63 -16.91 -13.67
N PRO A 644 -12.10 -17.27 -12.45
CA PRO A 644 -13.40 -16.82 -11.97
C PRO A 644 -13.50 -15.28 -11.93
N PRO A 645 -14.52 -14.66 -12.53
CA PRO A 645 -14.63 -13.19 -12.58
C PRO A 645 -14.68 -12.51 -11.20
N SER A 646 -15.12 -13.23 -10.17
CA SER A 646 -15.19 -12.79 -8.78
C SER A 646 -13.86 -12.88 -8.03
N LYS A 647 -12.87 -13.61 -8.56
CA LYS A 647 -11.55 -13.78 -7.93
C LYS A 647 -10.87 -12.43 -7.79
N ARG A 648 -10.31 -12.15 -6.62
CA ARG A 648 -9.63 -10.88 -6.35
C ARG A 648 -8.26 -10.86 -7.00
N VAL A 649 -7.86 -9.70 -7.52
CA VAL A 649 -6.60 -9.54 -8.25
C VAL A 649 -5.40 -10.01 -7.42
N ARG A 650 -5.33 -9.65 -6.13
CA ARG A 650 -4.22 -10.08 -5.26
C ARG A 650 -4.09 -11.60 -5.13
N CYS A 651 -5.16 -12.35 -5.41
CA CYS A 651 -5.22 -13.81 -5.30
C CYS A 651 -4.91 -14.54 -6.62
N LEU A 652 -4.56 -13.81 -7.68
CA LEU A 652 -4.15 -14.40 -8.96
C LEU A 652 -2.73 -14.95 -8.89
N GLY A 653 -2.55 -16.21 -9.25
CA GLY A 653 -1.24 -16.84 -9.39
C GLY A 653 -0.44 -16.28 -10.55
N THR A 654 0.86 -16.57 -10.56
CA THR A 654 1.77 -16.13 -11.62
C THR A 654 1.29 -16.57 -13.00
N ILE A 655 0.91 -17.85 -13.17
CA ILE A 655 0.45 -18.38 -14.45
C ILE A 655 -0.82 -17.66 -14.91
N GLU A 656 -1.79 -17.43 -14.01
CA GLU A 656 -3.01 -16.68 -14.33
C GLU A 656 -2.70 -15.25 -14.80
N LEU A 657 -1.74 -14.58 -14.16
CA LEU A 657 -1.31 -13.23 -14.56
C LEU A 657 -0.64 -13.23 -15.95
N VAL A 658 0.16 -14.26 -16.26
CA VAL A 658 0.78 -14.42 -17.58
C VAL A 658 -0.26 -14.73 -18.65
N ASN A 659 -1.25 -15.58 -18.35
CA ASN A 659 -2.36 -15.88 -19.26
C ASN A 659 -3.18 -14.63 -19.58
N LEU A 660 -3.44 -13.80 -18.57
CA LEU A 660 -4.08 -12.49 -18.78
C LEU A 660 -3.25 -11.57 -19.67
N ALA A 661 -1.93 -11.54 -19.52
CA ALA A 661 -1.05 -10.74 -20.39
C ALA A 661 -1.03 -11.27 -21.84
N MET A 662 -1.00 -12.59 -22.03
CA MET A 662 -1.11 -13.22 -23.35
C MET A 662 -2.45 -12.90 -24.01
N ALA A 663 -3.54 -13.00 -23.26
CA ALA A 663 -4.87 -12.74 -23.75
C ALA A 663 -5.08 -11.24 -24.04
N TRP A 664 -4.52 -10.35 -23.21
CA TRP A 664 -4.43 -8.92 -23.49
C TRP A 664 -3.67 -8.63 -24.79
N LYS A 665 -2.49 -9.24 -24.99
CA LYS A 665 -1.71 -9.08 -26.23
C LYS A 665 -2.52 -9.44 -27.48
N ARG A 666 -3.39 -10.46 -27.39
CA ARG A 666 -4.27 -10.91 -28.49
C ARG A 666 -5.55 -10.10 -28.65
N TRP A 667 -5.97 -9.35 -27.62
CA TRP A 667 -7.24 -8.63 -27.64
C TRP A 667 -7.18 -7.47 -28.65
N PRO A 668 -8.11 -7.41 -29.64
CA PRO A 668 -8.00 -6.50 -30.79
C PRO A 668 -8.43 -5.05 -30.48
N PHE A 669 -9.21 -4.84 -29.42
CA PHE A 669 -9.75 -3.51 -29.06
C PHE A 669 -8.88 -2.74 -28.08
N LYS A 670 -7.67 -3.22 -27.79
CA LYS A 670 -6.70 -2.42 -27.04
C LYS A 670 -6.19 -1.30 -27.91
N ASP A 671 -6.20 -0.09 -27.38
CA ASP A 671 -5.62 1.06 -28.03
C ASP A 671 -4.07 0.90 -28.08
N PRO A 672 -3.45 1.01 -29.26
CA PRO A 672 -1.99 0.95 -29.41
C PRO A 672 -1.27 2.10 -28.69
N ASP A 673 -1.87 3.28 -28.61
CA ASP A 673 -1.19 4.52 -28.23
C ASP A 673 -1.17 4.73 -26.70
N THR A 674 -2.19 4.24 -25.98
CA THR A 674 -2.24 4.27 -24.50
C THR A 674 -1.29 3.30 -23.81
N GLN A 675 -0.67 2.35 -24.55
CA GLN A 675 0.22 1.34 -23.96
C GLN A 675 1.61 1.90 -23.61
N PHE A 676 2.09 2.93 -24.31
CA PHE A 676 3.49 3.38 -24.21
C PHE A 676 3.69 4.87 -23.97
N GLN A 677 2.71 5.76 -24.22
CA GLN A 677 2.89 7.22 -24.04
C GLN A 677 3.31 7.61 -22.60
N HIS A 678 2.77 6.95 -21.56
CA HIS A 678 3.16 7.23 -20.16
C HIS A 678 4.34 6.40 -19.63
N ILE A 679 4.84 5.44 -20.41
CA ILE A 679 6.07 4.73 -20.08
C ILE A 679 7.26 5.48 -20.67
N GLU A 680 7.12 6.03 -21.89
CA GLU A 680 8.19 6.77 -22.57
C GLU A 680 8.58 8.09 -21.88
N GLU A 681 7.65 8.82 -21.27
CA GLU A 681 7.99 10.05 -20.52
C GLU A 681 8.76 9.79 -19.21
N GLY A 682 8.71 8.56 -18.67
CA GLY A 682 9.45 8.17 -17.45
C GLY A 682 10.66 7.25 -17.70
N VAL A 683 10.67 6.56 -18.84
CA VAL A 683 11.60 5.46 -19.17
C VAL A 683 12.37 5.75 -20.47
N GLY A 684 11.77 6.48 -21.43
CA GLY A 684 12.30 6.71 -22.78
C GLY A 684 13.51 7.64 -22.86
N GLU A 685 13.68 8.59 -21.93
CA GLU A 685 14.90 9.41 -21.88
C GLU A 685 16.05 8.75 -21.11
N ARG A 686 15.80 7.71 -20.32
CA ARG A 686 16.85 7.02 -19.54
C ARG A 686 17.30 5.67 -20.11
N ASN A 687 16.59 5.14 -21.10
CA ASN A 687 16.84 3.81 -21.67
C ASN A 687 17.39 3.80 -23.10
N ARG A 688 17.69 4.97 -23.69
CA ARG A 688 18.39 5.05 -25.00
C ARG A 688 19.89 4.75 -24.92
N PHE A 689 20.38 4.42 -23.73
CA PHE A 689 21.74 3.92 -23.50
C PHE A 689 21.64 2.61 -22.72
N TYR A 690 21.24 1.54 -23.42
CA TYR A 690 21.41 0.17 -22.96
C TYR A 690 22.41 -0.55 -23.85
#